data_AF-A0A959CIY2-F1
#
_entry.id   AF-A0A959CIY2-F1
#
_cell.length_a   1.000
_cell.length_b   1.000
_cell.length_c   1.000
_cell.angle_alpha   90.00
_cell.angle_beta   90.00
_cell.angle_gamma   90.00
#
_symmetry.space_group_name_H-M   'P 1'
#
loop_
_entity.id
_entity.type
_entity.pdbx_description
1 polymer ?
#
loop_
_entity_poly.entity_id
_entity_poly.type
_entity_poly.pdbx_seq_one_letter_code
_entity_poly.pdbx_strand_id
1 'polypeptide(L)'
;MASQELVWATAALLLLYGGVILYFVIRGALRTASISDYAVGSIQFSPVVVGLSLAASITSAATFIINPGFIALYGLSGILAFAITMPLAIFVSLAILTKSFRTHGASVRALTMAQWIGKRYNSTGYALLFGFLSLLLITFIVLICVGMTKVLSKALNAEELYVLIGLVVFVFGYMMFGGANSMVYTNTIQAILMLVVAFILLTSGYEHFSQGVHGFLDKLAAIDPMLVKWANPNSFLFRDYFEIIFCNLVVGVAIVCQPHIITKSLLLKNESDVNRYLVTGILVEAVFFAVVFTGLYARLSFPDLTVDGVPLKMDGIIPAYVVREFPVAVGLIVIMGLLSAGLSTLEGLIQSISTTITSDIVEPLMGHRLGGGGGQRNRKLVAINKVVIVLLAVVSILISYNQLTHPSLSVGIFAQNGVYAYFSAAFVPVLFGIYLRDAPRIAPVVATITAVLVHFGIYYGRIGGYMQAEVRNPAVAATFAILLSLAAGLAVYFLFRGRQKAGGVQRKTAPKSVVSPSVLSVPPVPEPGPNEQAEMQTIITRPFPPQSIHLSGGLEIGYIDEGRGRQTLLFVHGLASNYKGWQKVIGQLRQKYRCIALDLPGYGTSGEVAHPVSIQFFASRLNEFAEKMKLKDVTLVGHSMGGQVSVAAALQQPGNFRQLALVAPAGFETFNRAAKEWIRAIYKPALLKVAPDEQIKSNIKANFYRFPQDAQFLIDERLALRHSPDFDYYCQLIPQCVVSMLDEPVFHRLQELPHPTLVIYGEKDRLIPNRMINPTLSTKRVAQNGARKIRNSKLAFIPDCGHFAQWECAEAVAAEIAGFVG
;
A
#
# COMPACT_ATOMS: atom_id res chain seq x y z
N MET A 1 44.77 -20.98 5.88
CA MET A 1 43.57 -21.67 6.42
C MET A 1 43.28 -21.13 7.80
N ALA A 2 42.02 -21.19 8.27
CA ALA A 2 41.67 -20.71 9.62
C ALA A 2 42.35 -21.56 10.71
N SER A 3 42.80 -20.93 11.79
CA SER A 3 43.32 -21.68 12.96
C SER A 3 42.21 -22.48 13.63
N GLN A 4 42.57 -23.56 14.34
CA GLN A 4 41.58 -24.40 15.02
C GLN A 4 40.78 -23.61 16.07
N GLU A 5 41.43 -22.65 16.74
CA GLU A 5 40.76 -21.70 17.65
C GLU A 5 39.73 -20.82 16.92
N LEU A 6 40.07 -20.29 15.74
CA LEU A 6 39.16 -19.49 14.92
C LEU A 6 37.95 -20.32 14.46
N VAL A 7 38.14 -21.59 14.12
CA VAL A 7 37.04 -22.49 13.73
C VAL A 7 36.08 -22.70 14.89
N TRP A 8 36.58 -23.06 16.08
CA TRP A 8 35.72 -23.27 17.27
C TRP A 8 35.00 -22.00 17.70
N ALA A 9 35.69 -20.86 17.70
CA ALA A 9 35.11 -19.58 18.03
C ALA A 9 34.04 -19.16 17.00
N THR A 10 34.28 -19.40 15.70
CA THR A 10 33.28 -19.17 14.64
C THR A 10 32.05 -20.04 14.86
N ALA A 11 32.22 -21.34 15.12
CA ALA A 11 31.10 -22.25 15.34
C ALA A 11 30.25 -21.84 16.56
N ALA A 12 30.89 -21.51 17.69
CA ALA A 12 30.20 -21.04 18.88
C ALA A 12 29.42 -19.74 18.63
N LEU A 13 30.02 -18.80 17.89
CA LEU A 13 29.40 -17.53 17.55
C LEU A 13 28.22 -17.70 16.58
N LEU A 14 28.31 -18.61 15.61
CA LEU A 14 27.19 -18.97 14.73
C LEU A 14 26.04 -19.61 15.49
N LEU A 15 26.31 -20.46 16.48
CA LEU A 15 25.28 -21.04 17.34
C LEU A 15 24.59 -19.97 18.19
N LEU A 16 25.35 -19.05 18.78
CA LEU A 16 24.82 -17.92 19.54
C LEU A 16 23.95 -17.03 18.65
N TYR A 17 24.47 -16.65 17.48
CA TYR A 17 23.75 -15.86 16.49
C TYR A 17 22.46 -16.56 16.05
N GLY A 18 22.54 -17.85 15.73
CA GLY A 18 21.40 -18.67 15.36
C GLY A 18 20.34 -18.71 16.47
N GLY A 19 20.76 -18.83 17.73
CA GLY A 19 19.87 -18.77 18.89
C GLY A 19 19.14 -17.43 19.02
N VAL A 20 19.83 -16.30 18.82
CA VAL A 20 19.23 -14.96 18.81
C VAL A 20 18.21 -14.83 17.68
N ILE A 21 18.57 -15.25 16.46
CA ILE A 21 17.65 -15.21 15.30
C ILE A 21 16.41 -16.08 15.57
N LEU A 22 16.60 -17.33 16.00
CA LEU A 22 15.51 -18.25 16.30
C LEU A 22 14.57 -17.72 17.39
N TYR A 23 15.09 -17.04 18.42
CA TYR A 23 14.26 -16.40 19.43
C TYR A 23 13.27 -15.39 18.83
N PHE A 24 13.75 -14.49 17.95
CA PHE A 24 12.88 -13.54 17.27
C PHE A 24 11.92 -14.21 16.29
N VAL A 25 12.38 -15.25 15.58
CA VAL A 25 11.54 -16.02 14.66
C VAL A 25 10.41 -16.74 15.39
N ILE A 26 10.69 -17.44 16.48
CA ILE A 26 9.67 -18.13 17.28
C ILE A 26 8.65 -17.10 17.78
N ARG A 27 9.11 -15.96 18.29
CA ARG A 27 8.25 -14.88 18.76
C ARG A 27 7.36 -14.29 17.65
N GLY A 28 7.91 -14.09 16.46
CA GLY A 28 7.16 -13.55 15.31
C GLY A 28 6.23 -14.58 14.66
N ALA A 29 6.63 -15.85 14.61
CA ALA A 29 5.85 -16.96 14.08
C ALA A 29 4.51 -17.15 14.81
N LEU A 30 4.51 -16.97 16.13
CA LEU A 30 3.29 -16.99 16.96
C LEU A 30 2.25 -15.92 16.54
N ARG A 31 2.66 -14.92 15.74
CA ARG A 31 1.79 -13.81 15.29
C ARG A 31 1.47 -13.84 13.79
N THR A 32 1.92 -14.87 13.08
CA THR A 32 1.70 -15.03 11.63
C THR A 32 0.56 -16.01 11.40
N ALA A 33 -0.67 -15.51 11.25
CA ALA A 33 -1.87 -16.35 11.06
C ALA A 33 -2.37 -16.38 9.60
N SER A 34 -1.98 -15.40 8.79
CA SER A 34 -2.39 -15.26 7.40
C SER A 34 -1.20 -14.91 6.48
N ILE A 35 -1.41 -15.06 5.17
CA ILE A 35 -0.41 -14.66 4.17
C ILE A 35 -0.14 -13.14 4.21
N SER A 36 -1.14 -12.34 4.60
CA SER A 36 -0.96 -10.90 4.82
C SER A 36 -0.01 -10.62 5.99
N ASP A 37 -0.17 -11.34 7.11
CA ASP A 37 0.73 -11.18 8.27
C ASP A 37 2.16 -11.59 7.92
N TYR A 38 2.31 -12.63 7.08
CA TYR A 38 3.62 -13.04 6.56
C TYR A 38 4.22 -11.96 5.65
N ALA A 39 3.39 -11.34 4.81
CA ALA A 39 3.80 -10.37 3.80
C ALA A 39 4.20 -9.01 4.36
N VAL A 40 3.34 -8.43 5.20
CA VAL A 40 3.48 -7.03 5.66
C VAL A 40 3.52 -6.89 7.18
N GLY A 41 3.46 -8.00 7.90
CA GLY A 41 3.46 -8.02 9.36
C GLY A 41 2.07 -7.77 9.94
N SER A 42 1.86 -8.27 11.15
CA SER A 42 0.66 -8.06 11.96
C SER A 42 0.90 -7.09 13.12
N ILE A 43 2.16 -6.66 13.32
CA ILE A 43 2.58 -5.78 14.41
C ILE A 43 2.96 -4.39 13.90
N GLN A 44 2.82 -3.40 14.78
CA GLN A 44 3.20 -2.04 14.47
C GLN A 44 4.70 -1.86 14.68
N PHE A 45 5.42 -1.50 13.62
CA PHE A 45 6.85 -1.21 13.67
C PHE A 45 7.11 0.30 13.81
N SER A 46 8.14 0.65 14.59
CA SER A 46 8.65 2.02 14.63
C SER A 46 9.32 2.37 13.29
N PRO A 47 9.18 3.61 12.76
CA PRO A 47 9.85 4.01 11.53
C PRO A 47 11.36 3.81 11.54
N VAL A 48 12.01 3.95 12.71
CA VAL A 48 13.45 3.73 12.86
C VAL A 48 13.80 2.27 12.61
N VAL A 49 13.03 1.34 13.17
CA VAL A 49 13.23 -0.12 13.02
C VAL A 49 13.02 -0.53 11.57
N VAL A 50 11.98 0.00 10.91
CA VAL A 50 11.75 -0.27 9.48
C VAL A 50 12.87 0.35 8.63
N GLY A 51 13.40 1.51 9.02
CA GLY A 51 14.50 2.18 8.31
C GLY A 51 15.82 1.41 8.40
N LEU A 52 16.14 0.87 9.58
CA LEU A 52 17.26 -0.05 9.77
C LEU A 52 17.07 -1.34 8.97
N SER A 53 15.84 -1.89 8.96
CA SER A 53 15.50 -3.04 8.15
C SER A 53 15.65 -2.78 6.65
N LEU A 54 15.30 -1.58 6.17
CA LEU A 54 15.53 -1.15 4.78
C LEU A 54 17.02 -1.14 4.46
N ALA A 55 17.82 -0.42 5.26
CA ALA A 55 19.27 -0.32 5.03
C ALA A 55 19.92 -1.71 4.96
N ALA A 56 19.57 -2.60 5.89
CA ALA A 56 20.06 -3.99 5.88
C ALA A 56 19.50 -4.84 4.72
N SER A 57 18.37 -4.48 4.11
CA SER A 57 17.82 -5.23 2.97
C SER A 57 18.37 -4.77 1.62
N ILE A 58 18.83 -3.51 1.53
CA ILE A 58 19.49 -2.99 0.32
C ILE A 58 20.97 -3.38 0.31
N THR A 59 21.59 -3.40 1.49
CA THR A 59 23.01 -3.74 1.64
C THR A 59 23.21 -5.22 1.86
N SER A 60 24.03 -5.83 1.00
CA SER A 60 24.22 -7.28 0.96
C SER A 60 25.70 -7.66 1.09
N ALA A 61 26.00 -8.95 0.98
CA ALA A 61 27.35 -9.43 0.75
C ALA A 61 28.05 -8.69 -0.42
N ALA A 62 27.29 -8.18 -1.41
CA ALA A 62 27.86 -7.34 -2.46
C ALA A 62 28.48 -6.05 -1.91
N THR A 63 27.81 -5.36 -0.97
CA THR A 63 28.28 -4.09 -0.41
C THR A 63 29.54 -4.25 0.44
N PHE A 64 29.65 -5.34 1.19
CA PHE A 64 30.73 -5.54 2.16
C PHE A 64 31.88 -6.43 1.65
N ILE A 65 31.70 -7.19 0.57
CA ILE A 65 32.72 -8.13 0.07
C ILE A 65 33.05 -7.82 -1.39
N ILE A 66 32.06 -7.84 -2.27
CA ILE A 66 32.27 -7.80 -3.72
C ILE A 66 32.66 -6.40 -4.18
N ASN A 67 31.91 -5.37 -3.79
CA ASN A 67 32.16 -3.98 -4.18
C ASN A 67 33.51 -3.47 -3.65
N PRO A 68 33.90 -3.67 -2.38
CA PRO A 68 35.24 -3.33 -1.95
C PRO A 68 36.32 -4.17 -2.65
N GLY A 69 36.03 -5.42 -3.06
CA GLY A 69 36.92 -6.19 -3.94
C GLY A 69 37.13 -5.52 -5.31
N PHE A 70 36.07 -4.96 -5.91
CA PHE A 70 36.17 -4.11 -7.10
C PHE A 70 37.01 -2.86 -6.87
N ILE A 71 36.87 -2.22 -5.70
CA ILE A 71 37.70 -1.07 -5.32
C ILE A 71 39.18 -1.48 -5.19
N ALA A 72 39.47 -2.65 -4.64
CA ALA A 72 40.84 -3.14 -4.56
C ALA A 72 41.46 -3.36 -5.96
N LEU A 73 40.65 -3.82 -6.93
CA LEU A 73 41.09 -4.02 -8.31
C LEU A 73 41.28 -2.71 -9.08
N TYR A 74 40.38 -1.74 -8.90
CA TYR A 74 40.25 -0.59 -9.82
C TYR A 74 40.40 0.78 -9.15
N GLY A 75 40.54 0.83 -7.83
CA GLY A 75 40.82 2.05 -7.09
C GLY A 75 39.70 3.09 -7.18
N LEU A 76 40.08 4.35 -7.43
CA LEU A 76 39.18 5.51 -7.39
C LEU A 76 38.06 5.47 -8.45
N SER A 77 38.26 4.79 -9.59
CA SER A 77 37.19 4.63 -10.58
C SER A 77 36.02 3.83 -10.02
N GLY A 78 36.30 2.82 -9.21
CA GLY A 78 35.28 2.07 -8.48
C GLY A 78 34.64 2.89 -7.36
N ILE A 79 35.41 3.73 -6.64
CA ILE A 79 34.89 4.59 -5.57
C ILE A 79 33.86 5.57 -6.15
N LEU A 80 34.20 6.19 -7.27
CA LEU A 80 33.30 7.09 -7.97
C LEU A 80 31.98 6.39 -8.34
N ALA A 81 32.04 5.17 -8.86
CA ALA A 81 30.85 4.40 -9.20
C ALA A 81 30.02 3.99 -7.96
N PHE A 82 30.64 3.33 -6.98
CA PHE A 82 29.92 2.60 -5.92
C PHE A 82 29.82 3.31 -4.57
N ALA A 83 30.70 4.27 -4.27
CA ALA A 83 30.60 5.07 -3.04
C ALA A 83 29.87 6.41 -3.28
N ILE A 84 29.88 6.91 -4.53
CA ILE A 84 29.36 8.25 -4.86
C ILE A 84 28.16 8.17 -5.80
N THR A 85 28.35 7.74 -7.06
CA THR A 85 27.29 7.87 -8.07
C THR A 85 26.09 6.97 -7.81
N MET A 86 26.32 5.67 -7.59
CA MET A 86 25.24 4.72 -7.33
C MET A 86 24.48 5.07 -6.03
N PRO A 87 25.13 5.34 -4.87
CA PRO A 87 24.41 5.70 -3.66
C PRO A 87 23.61 7.00 -3.80
N LEU A 88 24.16 8.03 -4.44
CA LEU A 88 23.44 9.28 -4.68
C LEU A 88 22.15 9.04 -5.48
N ALA A 89 22.22 8.25 -6.54
CA ALA A 89 21.06 7.88 -7.36
C ALA A 89 20.02 7.07 -6.55
N ILE A 90 20.47 6.13 -5.72
CA ILE A 90 19.61 5.35 -4.83
C ILE A 90 18.91 6.26 -3.81
N PHE A 91 19.63 7.17 -3.15
CA PHE A 91 19.06 8.04 -2.12
C PHE A 91 18.03 9.01 -2.70
N VAL A 92 18.33 9.61 -3.85
CA VAL A 92 17.37 10.47 -4.57
C VAL A 92 16.14 9.67 -4.97
N SER A 93 16.31 8.47 -5.51
CA SER A 93 15.20 7.60 -5.91
C SER A 93 14.37 7.13 -4.70
N LEU A 94 15.01 6.73 -3.60
CA LEU A 94 14.32 6.37 -2.36
C LEU A 94 13.48 7.53 -1.83
N ALA A 95 14.02 8.75 -1.81
CA ALA A 95 13.31 9.94 -1.37
C ALA A 95 12.08 10.25 -2.23
N ILE A 96 12.22 10.13 -3.56
CA ILE A 96 11.18 10.50 -4.54
C ILE A 96 10.14 9.39 -4.72
N LEU A 97 10.59 8.18 -5.05
CA LEU A 97 9.71 7.06 -5.40
C LEU A 97 9.05 6.45 -4.17
N THR A 98 9.75 6.30 -3.04
CA THR A 98 9.16 5.61 -1.88
C THR A 98 8.02 6.39 -1.25
N LYS A 99 8.17 7.72 -1.14
CA LYS A 99 7.11 8.58 -0.63
C LYS A 99 5.88 8.49 -1.51
N SER A 100 6.07 8.69 -2.81
CA SER A 100 4.99 8.64 -3.79
C SER A 100 4.36 7.26 -3.91
N PHE A 101 5.16 6.19 -3.89
CA PHE A 101 4.71 4.80 -3.90
C PHE A 101 3.84 4.49 -2.69
N ARG A 102 4.21 4.96 -1.49
CA ARG A 102 3.41 4.72 -0.29
C ARG A 102 2.09 5.49 -0.31
N THR A 103 2.09 6.77 -0.69
CA THR A 103 0.86 7.56 -0.84
C THR A 103 -0.14 6.89 -1.78
N HIS A 104 0.35 6.30 -2.89
CA HIS A 104 -0.50 5.63 -3.90
C HIS A 104 -0.68 4.13 -3.67
N GLY A 105 0.17 3.47 -2.88
CA GLY A 105 0.16 2.04 -2.63
C GLY A 105 -0.62 1.63 -1.39
N ALA A 106 -0.69 2.50 -0.37
CA ALA A 106 -1.54 2.29 0.80
C ALA A 106 -3.05 2.33 0.45
N SER A 107 -3.43 2.99 -0.64
CA SER A 107 -4.82 3.06 -1.10
C SER A 107 -5.33 1.74 -1.73
N VAL A 108 -4.43 0.83 -2.11
CA VAL A 108 -4.78 -0.40 -2.87
C VAL A 108 -4.68 -1.72 -2.09
N ARG A 109 -4.34 -1.74 -0.78
CA ARG A 109 -4.15 -2.98 0.02
C ARG A 109 -3.37 -4.08 -0.76
N ALA A 110 -2.31 -3.70 -1.47
CA ALA A 110 -1.47 -4.64 -2.20
C ALA A 110 -0.41 -5.24 -1.25
N LEU A 111 -0.27 -6.57 -1.25
CA LEU A 111 0.75 -7.27 -0.46
C LEU A 111 2.11 -7.31 -1.18
N THR A 112 2.09 -7.16 -2.50
CA THR A 112 3.27 -7.31 -3.36
C THR A 112 3.32 -6.23 -4.43
N MET A 113 4.49 -6.07 -5.05
CA MET A 113 4.66 -5.19 -6.21
C MET A 113 3.75 -5.60 -7.38
N ALA A 114 3.62 -6.90 -7.65
CA ALA A 114 2.78 -7.42 -8.73
C ALA A 114 1.30 -7.04 -8.53
N GLN A 115 0.76 -7.17 -7.31
CA GLN A 115 -0.61 -6.73 -6.99
C GLN A 115 -0.77 -5.23 -7.13
N TRP A 116 0.23 -4.47 -6.72
CA TRP A 116 0.20 -3.01 -6.87
C TRP A 116 0.08 -2.63 -8.34
N ILE A 117 0.91 -3.22 -9.22
CA ILE A 117 0.87 -2.98 -10.66
C ILE A 117 -0.48 -3.41 -11.26
N GLY A 118 -0.96 -4.62 -10.92
CA GLY A 118 -2.24 -5.10 -11.41
C GLY A 118 -3.42 -4.23 -11.02
N LYS A 119 -3.46 -3.76 -9.77
CA LYS A 119 -4.51 -2.84 -9.30
C LYS A 119 -4.37 -1.45 -9.93
N ARG A 120 -3.14 -0.92 -10.02
CA ARG A 120 -2.89 0.40 -10.61
C ARG A 120 -3.34 0.50 -12.07
N TYR A 121 -3.20 -0.59 -12.82
CA TYR A 121 -3.54 -0.64 -14.25
C TYR A 121 -4.78 -1.50 -14.56
N ASN A 122 -5.53 -1.88 -13.52
CA ASN A 122 -6.74 -2.70 -13.61
C ASN A 122 -6.57 -3.94 -14.51
N SER A 123 -5.55 -4.76 -14.23
CA SER A 123 -5.21 -5.92 -15.06
C SER A 123 -4.59 -7.06 -14.25
N THR A 124 -5.34 -8.13 -14.07
CA THR A 124 -4.86 -9.37 -13.43
C THR A 124 -3.75 -10.03 -14.25
N GLY A 125 -3.85 -10.02 -15.58
CA GLY A 125 -2.79 -10.55 -16.44
C GLY A 125 -1.47 -9.78 -16.30
N TYR A 126 -1.55 -8.48 -16.02
CA TYR A 126 -0.35 -7.67 -15.81
C TYR A 126 0.28 -7.90 -14.42
N ALA A 127 -0.54 -8.11 -13.38
CA ALA A 127 -0.04 -8.63 -12.11
C ALA A 127 0.65 -9.98 -12.29
N LEU A 128 0.03 -10.91 -13.03
CA LEU A 128 0.59 -12.25 -13.27
C LEU A 128 1.95 -12.18 -13.99
N LEU A 129 2.09 -11.32 -15.01
CA LEU A 129 3.37 -11.06 -15.68
C LEU A 129 4.45 -10.63 -14.66
N PHE A 130 4.13 -9.67 -13.79
CA PHE A 130 5.07 -9.22 -12.76
C PHE A 130 5.35 -10.28 -11.68
N GLY A 131 4.37 -11.15 -11.41
CA GLY A 131 4.55 -12.36 -10.61
C GLY A 131 5.68 -13.21 -11.19
N PHE A 132 5.61 -13.56 -12.47
CA PHE A 132 6.66 -14.35 -13.14
C PHE A 132 7.99 -13.61 -13.27
N LEU A 133 7.98 -12.31 -13.61
CA LEU A 133 9.22 -11.53 -13.70
C LEU A 133 9.97 -11.51 -12.36
N SER A 134 9.25 -11.50 -11.23
CA SER A 134 9.88 -11.53 -9.89
C SER A 134 10.76 -12.76 -9.65
N LEU A 135 10.55 -13.85 -10.39
CA LEU A 135 11.39 -15.06 -10.30
C LEU A 135 12.84 -14.81 -10.75
N LEU A 136 13.08 -13.77 -11.57
CA LEU A 136 14.43 -13.35 -11.93
C LEU A 136 15.28 -12.95 -10.71
N LEU A 137 14.65 -12.55 -9.60
CA LEU A 137 15.34 -12.20 -8.36
C LEU A 137 15.95 -13.41 -7.65
N ILE A 138 15.67 -14.64 -8.10
CA ILE A 138 16.38 -15.84 -7.61
C ILE A 138 17.88 -15.76 -7.88
N THR A 139 18.32 -15.06 -8.92
CA THR A 139 19.75 -14.89 -9.20
C THR A 139 20.44 -14.11 -8.08
N PHE A 140 19.72 -13.22 -7.37
CA PHE A 140 20.23 -12.50 -6.22
C PHE A 140 20.35 -13.40 -4.99
N ILE A 141 19.36 -14.28 -4.77
CA ILE A 141 19.43 -15.32 -3.72
C ILE A 141 20.68 -16.19 -3.95
N VAL A 142 20.92 -16.60 -5.19
CA VAL A 142 22.08 -17.42 -5.57
C VAL A 142 23.40 -16.72 -5.25
N LEU A 143 23.52 -15.43 -5.58
CA LEU A 143 24.69 -14.62 -5.24
C LEU A 143 24.98 -14.61 -3.75
N ILE A 144 23.96 -14.38 -2.94
CA ILE A 144 24.12 -14.31 -1.49
C ILE A 144 24.50 -15.68 -0.94
N CYS A 145 23.84 -16.76 -1.38
CA CYS A 145 24.16 -18.12 -0.94
C CYS A 145 25.62 -18.49 -1.30
N VAL A 146 26.08 -18.20 -2.51
CA VAL A 146 27.46 -18.45 -2.94
C VAL A 146 28.45 -17.61 -2.13
N GLY A 147 28.21 -16.30 -2.01
CA GLY A 147 29.10 -15.38 -1.29
C GLY A 147 29.24 -15.76 0.19
N MET A 148 28.12 -16.05 0.85
CA MET A 148 28.12 -16.51 2.25
C MET A 148 28.77 -17.87 2.42
N THR A 149 28.53 -18.81 1.49
CA THR A 149 29.16 -20.14 1.54
C THR A 149 30.68 -20.02 1.49
N LYS A 150 31.22 -19.19 0.60
CA LYS A 150 32.67 -18.95 0.51
C LYS A 150 33.26 -18.38 1.80
N VAL A 151 32.54 -17.45 2.45
CA VAL A 151 32.98 -16.87 3.74
C VAL A 151 32.96 -17.93 4.84
N LEU A 152 31.83 -18.63 5.00
CA LEU A 152 31.64 -19.62 6.06
C LEU A 152 32.55 -20.85 5.89
N SER A 153 32.70 -21.36 4.67
CA SER A 153 33.56 -22.50 4.36
C SER A 153 35.00 -22.23 4.78
N LYS A 154 35.53 -21.03 4.48
CA LYS A 154 36.87 -20.62 4.90
C LYS A 154 36.99 -20.42 6.41
N ALA A 155 35.98 -19.86 7.06
CA ALA A 155 35.99 -19.62 8.50
C ALA A 155 35.87 -20.91 9.32
N LEU A 156 35.14 -21.91 8.82
CA LEU A 156 34.90 -23.19 9.47
C LEU A 156 35.85 -24.30 9.01
N ASN A 157 36.69 -24.06 8.00
CA ASN A 157 37.45 -25.09 7.28
C ASN A 157 36.54 -26.28 6.87
N ALA A 158 35.35 -25.99 6.35
CA ALA A 158 34.33 -26.98 5.98
C ALA A 158 34.05 -26.97 4.47
N GLU A 159 33.65 -28.11 3.91
CA GLU A 159 33.34 -28.23 2.48
C GLU A 159 32.16 -27.33 2.07
N GLU A 160 32.30 -26.65 0.94
CA GLU A 160 31.33 -25.65 0.46
C GLU A 160 29.91 -26.23 0.29
N LEU A 161 29.77 -27.49 -0.13
CA LEU A 161 28.46 -28.14 -0.29
C LEU A 161 27.69 -28.24 1.03
N TYR A 162 28.33 -28.73 2.09
CA TYR A 162 27.67 -28.88 3.40
C TYR A 162 27.36 -27.53 4.03
N VAL A 163 28.24 -26.55 3.85
CA VAL A 163 28.01 -25.18 4.31
C VAL A 163 26.83 -24.55 3.57
N LEU A 164 26.75 -24.71 2.25
CA LEU A 164 25.62 -24.23 1.45
C LEU A 164 24.30 -24.86 1.90
N ILE A 165 24.26 -26.19 2.06
CA ILE A 165 23.08 -26.90 2.52
C ILE A 165 22.68 -26.42 3.91
N GLY A 166 23.63 -26.35 4.86
CA GLY A 166 23.37 -25.89 6.22
C GLY A 166 22.84 -24.46 6.26
N LEU A 167 23.45 -23.54 5.50
CA LEU A 167 23.02 -22.15 5.36
C LEU A 167 21.59 -22.08 4.82
N VAL A 168 21.31 -22.73 3.69
CA VAL A 168 19.99 -22.68 3.06
C VAL A 168 18.92 -23.31 3.95
N VAL A 169 19.18 -24.50 4.50
CA VAL A 169 18.22 -25.19 5.39
C VAL A 169 17.93 -24.34 6.62
N PHE A 170 18.94 -23.74 7.23
CA PHE A 170 18.76 -22.86 8.39
C PHE A 170 17.89 -21.65 8.02
N VAL A 171 18.29 -20.88 7.01
CA VAL A 171 17.64 -19.61 6.65
C VAL A 171 16.23 -19.81 6.12
N PHE A 172 16.06 -20.69 5.15
CA PHE A 172 14.74 -20.96 4.57
C PHE A 172 13.84 -21.65 5.58
N GLY A 173 14.38 -22.54 6.41
CA GLY A 173 13.65 -23.23 7.45
C GLY A 173 13.01 -22.29 8.46
N TYR A 174 13.75 -21.32 9.01
CA TYR A 174 13.15 -20.36 9.94
C TYR A 174 12.23 -19.36 9.22
N MET A 175 12.55 -18.99 7.97
CA MET A 175 11.72 -18.07 7.19
C MET A 175 10.34 -18.66 6.85
N MET A 176 10.15 -19.98 6.83
CA MET A 176 8.82 -20.61 6.72
C MET A 176 7.81 -20.16 7.79
N PHE A 177 8.30 -19.67 8.93
CA PHE A 177 7.47 -19.30 10.08
C PHE A 177 7.55 -17.80 10.39
N GLY A 178 8.69 -17.15 10.16
CA GLY A 178 8.98 -15.82 10.68
C GLY A 178 8.27 -14.66 9.96
N GLY A 179 8.22 -14.69 8.62
CA GLY A 179 7.65 -13.61 7.79
C GLY A 179 8.17 -12.19 8.14
N ALA A 180 7.42 -11.17 7.75
CA ALA A 180 7.77 -9.77 8.05
C ALA A 180 7.83 -9.46 9.56
N ASN A 181 7.01 -10.14 10.39
CA ASN A 181 7.00 -9.98 11.84
C ASN A 181 8.34 -10.29 12.52
N SER A 182 9.10 -11.24 11.98
CA SER A 182 10.41 -11.62 12.51
C SER A 182 11.53 -10.88 11.80
N MET A 183 11.45 -10.84 10.46
CA MET A 183 12.46 -10.26 9.58
C MET A 183 12.80 -8.81 9.95
N VAL A 184 11.80 -7.99 10.32
CA VAL A 184 12.08 -6.58 10.64
C VAL A 184 12.99 -6.44 11.86
N TYR A 185 12.83 -7.30 12.86
CA TYR A 185 13.68 -7.27 14.06
C TYR A 185 15.04 -7.94 13.83
N THR A 186 15.09 -9.08 13.14
CA THR A 186 16.36 -9.73 12.76
C THR A 186 17.21 -8.78 11.92
N ASN A 187 16.62 -8.15 10.89
CA ASN A 187 17.31 -7.14 10.08
C ASN A 187 17.76 -5.92 10.89
N THR A 188 17.02 -5.52 11.93
CA THR A 188 17.43 -4.39 12.79
C THR A 188 18.68 -4.74 13.59
N ILE A 189 18.74 -5.94 14.17
CA ILE A 189 19.92 -6.42 14.92
C ILE A 189 21.11 -6.57 13.98
N GLN A 190 20.88 -7.15 12.81
CA GLN A 190 21.87 -7.29 11.75
C GLN A 190 22.40 -5.91 11.31
N ALA A 191 21.53 -4.91 11.10
CA ALA A 191 21.95 -3.53 10.77
C ALA A 191 22.85 -2.92 11.84
N ILE A 192 22.53 -3.11 13.12
CA ILE A 192 23.33 -2.59 14.24
C ILE A 192 24.72 -3.25 14.25
N LEU A 193 24.78 -4.57 14.10
CA LEU A 193 26.04 -5.29 14.00
C LEU A 193 26.85 -4.85 12.77
N MET A 194 26.19 -4.65 11.63
CA MET A 194 26.82 -4.14 10.42
C MET A 194 27.36 -2.72 10.60
N LEU A 195 26.73 -1.86 11.41
CA LEU A 195 27.26 -0.53 11.74
C LEU A 195 28.56 -0.60 12.55
N VAL A 196 28.63 -1.53 13.52
CA VAL A 196 29.86 -1.80 14.27
C VAL A 196 30.97 -2.26 13.32
N VAL A 197 30.65 -3.20 12.43
CA VAL A 197 31.61 -3.72 11.45
C VAL A 197 32.02 -2.66 10.42
N ALA A 198 31.09 -1.82 9.96
CA ALA A 198 31.39 -0.71 9.07
C ALA A 198 32.38 0.26 9.72
N PHE A 199 32.18 0.59 11.00
CA PHE A 199 33.13 1.43 11.74
C PHE A 199 34.53 0.79 11.82
N ILE A 200 34.62 -0.49 12.17
CA ILE A 200 35.90 -1.23 12.24
C ILE A 200 36.60 -1.20 10.87
N LEU A 201 35.90 -1.51 9.79
CA LEU A 201 36.47 -1.59 8.46
C LEU A 201 36.90 -0.22 7.91
N LEU A 202 36.10 0.82 8.13
CA LEU A 202 36.41 2.18 7.69
C LEU A 202 37.59 2.80 8.45
N THR A 203 37.77 2.45 9.73
CA THR A 203 38.85 2.99 10.55
C THR A 203 40.14 2.17 10.46
N SER A 204 40.08 0.94 9.95
CA SER A 204 41.25 0.04 9.87
C SER A 204 42.44 0.57 9.06
N GLY A 205 42.20 1.44 8.08
CA GLY A 205 43.27 2.05 7.27
C GLY A 205 43.73 3.43 7.73
N TYR A 206 43.34 3.90 8.93
CA TYR A 206 43.62 5.26 9.39
C TYR A 206 45.11 5.63 9.35
N GLU A 207 45.99 4.70 9.70
CA GLU A 207 47.45 4.93 9.71
C GLU A 207 48.01 5.28 8.33
N HIS A 208 47.36 4.84 7.25
CA HIS A 208 47.82 5.16 5.91
C HIS A 208 47.70 6.65 5.57
N PHE A 209 46.91 7.42 6.33
CA PHE A 209 46.71 8.86 6.19
C PHE A 209 47.65 9.71 7.06
N SER A 210 48.69 9.13 7.67
CA SER A 210 49.69 9.87 8.48
C SER A 210 50.38 11.01 7.73
N GLN A 211 50.49 10.92 6.39
CA GLN A 211 51.00 11.97 5.50
C GLN A 211 49.88 12.72 4.74
N GLY A 212 48.66 12.69 5.29
CA GLY A 212 47.47 13.25 4.65
C GLY A 212 46.95 12.43 3.47
N VAL A 213 45.94 12.98 2.78
CA VAL A 213 45.26 12.31 1.66
C VAL A 213 46.19 12.14 0.45
N HIS A 214 47.06 13.11 0.18
CA HIS A 214 48.01 13.02 -0.93
C HIS A 214 49.00 11.85 -0.75
N GLY A 215 49.62 11.73 0.44
CA GLY A 215 50.51 10.60 0.73
C GLY A 215 49.81 9.23 0.68
N PHE A 216 48.52 9.16 1.02
CA PHE A 216 47.72 7.94 0.82
C PHE A 216 47.56 7.59 -0.66
N LEU A 217 47.24 8.58 -1.51
CA LEU A 217 47.11 8.38 -2.95
C LEU A 217 48.45 8.04 -3.60
N ASP A 218 49.55 8.61 -3.14
CA ASP A 218 50.90 8.30 -3.64
C ASP A 218 51.26 6.83 -3.40
N LYS A 219 50.91 6.27 -2.22
CA LYS A 219 51.08 4.83 -1.93
C LYS A 219 50.30 3.94 -2.91
N LEU A 220 49.07 4.32 -3.26
CA LEU A 220 48.27 3.58 -4.24
C LEU A 220 48.84 3.72 -5.65
N ALA A 221 49.25 4.93 -6.04
CA ALA A 221 49.84 5.21 -7.35
C ALA A 221 51.17 4.47 -7.56
N ALA A 222 51.93 4.23 -6.48
CA ALA A 222 53.15 3.44 -6.50
C ALA A 222 52.89 1.94 -6.79
N ILE A 223 51.72 1.42 -6.44
CA ILE A 223 51.30 0.04 -6.80
C ILE A 223 50.88 -0.01 -8.26
N ASP A 224 49.95 0.86 -8.65
CA ASP A 224 49.49 1.01 -10.03
C ASP A 224 48.93 2.43 -10.21
N PRO A 225 49.49 3.25 -11.13
CA PRO A 225 49.01 4.60 -11.41
C PRO A 225 47.52 4.67 -11.80
N MET A 226 46.93 3.59 -12.31
CA MET A 226 45.50 3.53 -12.65
C MET A 226 44.59 3.50 -11.43
N LEU A 227 45.08 3.10 -10.25
CA LEU A 227 44.27 3.05 -9.02
C LEU A 227 43.86 4.44 -8.53
N VAL A 228 44.57 5.49 -8.93
CA VAL A 228 44.26 6.88 -8.57
C VAL A 228 43.58 7.65 -9.71
N LYS A 229 43.21 6.98 -10.80
CA LYS A 229 42.45 7.59 -11.89
C LYS A 229 40.95 7.41 -11.68
N TRP A 230 40.19 8.41 -12.11
CA TRP A 230 38.72 8.41 -12.02
C TRP A 230 38.03 7.52 -13.06
N ALA A 231 38.78 7.05 -14.06
CA ALA A 231 38.37 6.04 -15.03
C ALA A 231 39.55 5.12 -15.32
N ASN A 232 39.27 3.83 -15.53
CA ASN A 232 40.29 2.81 -15.74
C ASN A 232 39.92 1.98 -16.98
N PRO A 233 40.53 2.25 -18.15
CA PRO A 233 40.25 1.53 -19.40
C PRO A 233 40.50 0.02 -19.33
N ASN A 234 41.33 -0.44 -18.40
CA ASN A 234 41.62 -1.87 -18.17
C ASN A 234 40.57 -2.54 -17.29
N SER A 235 39.64 -1.76 -16.70
CA SER A 235 38.52 -2.30 -15.95
C SER A 235 37.50 -2.94 -16.88
N PHE A 236 36.78 -3.94 -16.40
CA PHE A 236 35.62 -4.47 -17.13
C PHE A 236 34.30 -3.76 -16.79
N LEU A 237 34.24 -2.95 -15.73
CA LEU A 237 33.02 -2.20 -15.33
C LEU A 237 33.22 -0.67 -15.24
N PHE A 238 34.46 -0.19 -15.24
CA PHE A 238 34.79 1.22 -14.98
C PHE A 238 35.69 1.82 -16.07
N ARG A 239 35.40 1.51 -17.35
CA ARG A 239 36.27 1.90 -18.47
C ARG A 239 36.28 3.40 -18.70
N ASP A 240 35.12 4.02 -18.55
CA ASP A 240 34.89 5.43 -18.85
C ASP A 240 33.76 6.01 -18.00
N TYR A 241 33.53 7.31 -18.14
CA TYR A 241 32.47 8.01 -17.40
C TYR A 241 31.05 7.58 -17.79
N PHE A 242 30.86 6.97 -18.96
CA PHE A 242 29.54 6.44 -19.34
C PHE A 242 29.17 5.26 -18.46
N GLU A 243 30.08 4.31 -18.22
CA GLU A 243 29.82 3.22 -17.27
C GLU A 243 29.80 3.71 -15.82
N ILE A 244 30.79 4.50 -15.43
CA ILE A 244 31.01 4.90 -14.02
C ILE A 244 29.91 5.83 -13.53
N ILE A 245 29.52 6.83 -14.34
CA ILE A 245 28.58 7.86 -13.91
C ILE A 245 27.19 7.57 -14.49
N PHE A 246 27.06 7.58 -15.81
CA PHE A 246 25.75 7.56 -16.45
C PHE A 246 24.99 6.26 -16.21
N CYS A 247 25.65 5.10 -16.41
CA CYS A 247 25.01 3.81 -16.21
C CYS A 247 24.64 3.59 -14.74
N ASN A 248 25.56 3.90 -13.81
CA ASN A 248 25.30 3.78 -12.37
C ASN A 248 24.20 4.73 -11.89
N LEU A 249 24.07 5.92 -12.45
CA LEU A 249 22.96 6.83 -12.12
C LEU A 249 21.61 6.26 -12.57
N VAL A 250 21.53 5.78 -13.82
CA VAL A 250 20.28 5.20 -14.35
C VAL A 250 19.89 3.93 -13.60
N VAL A 251 20.85 3.03 -13.35
CA VAL A 251 20.64 1.80 -12.58
C VAL A 251 20.27 2.11 -11.14
N GLY A 252 20.98 3.04 -10.49
CA GLY A 252 20.75 3.42 -9.09
C GLY A 252 19.38 4.06 -8.87
N VAL A 253 18.83 4.77 -9.87
CA VAL A 253 17.46 5.25 -9.79
C VAL A 253 16.45 4.10 -9.87
N ALA A 254 16.66 3.12 -10.74
CA ALA A 254 15.71 2.04 -10.97
C ALA A 254 15.76 0.92 -9.92
N ILE A 255 16.90 0.69 -9.28
CA ILE A 255 17.11 -0.43 -8.34
C ILE A 255 16.11 -0.43 -7.17
N VAL A 256 15.61 0.74 -6.78
CA VAL A 256 14.60 0.92 -5.72
C VAL A 256 13.29 0.20 -6.06
N CYS A 257 12.95 0.01 -7.34
CA CYS A 257 11.71 -0.65 -7.77
C CYS A 257 11.66 -2.16 -7.48
N GLN A 258 12.70 -2.73 -6.87
CA GLN A 258 12.68 -4.12 -6.41
C GLN A 258 11.68 -4.31 -5.25
N PRO A 259 10.96 -5.45 -5.19
CA PRO A 259 9.89 -5.66 -4.22
C PRO A 259 10.38 -5.58 -2.78
N HIS A 260 11.49 -6.24 -2.43
CA HIS A 260 12.04 -6.26 -1.08
C HIS A 260 12.55 -4.88 -0.58
N ILE A 261 12.68 -3.89 -1.47
CA ILE A 261 13.08 -2.52 -1.15
C ILE A 261 11.83 -1.63 -1.01
N ILE A 262 11.12 -1.38 -2.11
CA ILE A 262 10.03 -0.39 -2.15
C ILE A 262 8.82 -0.76 -1.29
N THR A 263 8.55 -2.08 -1.11
CA THR A 263 7.45 -2.56 -0.27
C THR A 263 7.75 -2.45 1.23
N LYS A 264 9.01 -2.21 1.65
CA LYS A 264 9.33 -1.95 3.07
C LYS A 264 8.58 -0.75 3.61
N SER A 265 8.33 0.23 2.75
CA SER A 265 7.51 1.37 3.10
C SER A 265 6.10 0.96 3.54
N LEU A 266 5.54 -0.17 3.05
CA LEU A 266 4.22 -0.67 3.43
C LEU A 266 4.18 -1.23 4.88
N LEU A 267 5.34 -1.52 5.49
CA LEU A 267 5.44 -1.97 6.88
C LEU A 267 5.20 -0.84 7.89
N LEU A 268 5.26 0.41 7.44
CA LEU A 268 5.01 1.58 8.29
C LEU A 268 3.52 1.75 8.57
N LYS A 269 3.19 2.18 9.79
CA LYS A 269 1.81 2.40 10.21
C LYS A 269 1.16 3.65 9.58
N ASN A 270 1.83 4.80 9.67
CA ASN A 270 1.27 6.08 9.23
C ASN A 270 2.09 6.69 8.09
N GLU A 271 1.46 7.44 7.19
CA GLU A 271 2.17 8.14 6.11
C GLU A 271 3.14 9.21 6.65
N SER A 272 2.82 9.81 7.81
CA SER A 272 3.69 10.76 8.51
C SER A 272 5.06 10.18 8.90
N ASP A 273 5.15 8.85 9.03
CA ASP A 273 6.36 8.17 9.52
C ASP A 273 7.40 7.92 8.40
N VAL A 274 7.03 8.16 7.14
CA VAL A 274 7.86 7.89 5.96
C VAL A 274 9.16 8.67 5.97
N ASN A 275 9.13 9.95 6.35
CA ASN A 275 10.33 10.77 6.37
C ASN A 275 11.33 10.24 7.42
N ARG A 276 10.87 9.85 8.62
CA ARG A 276 11.76 9.30 9.66
C ARG A 276 12.35 7.96 9.25
N TYR A 277 11.55 7.12 8.62
CA TYR A 277 11.97 5.86 8.03
C TYR A 277 13.06 6.06 6.95
N LEU A 278 12.84 6.97 6.01
CA LEU A 278 13.78 7.26 4.93
C LEU A 278 15.06 7.90 5.46
N VAL A 279 14.98 8.86 6.38
CA VAL A 279 16.16 9.48 7.00
C VAL A 279 17.00 8.43 7.71
N THR A 280 16.37 7.55 8.50
CA THR A 280 17.10 6.46 9.18
C THR A 280 17.76 5.53 8.16
N GLY A 281 17.01 5.07 7.16
CA GLY A 281 17.52 4.17 6.13
C GLY A 281 18.69 4.77 5.37
N ILE A 282 18.54 5.99 4.83
CA ILE A 282 19.56 6.68 4.02
C ILE A 282 20.82 6.96 4.83
N LEU A 283 20.71 7.42 6.08
CA LEU A 283 21.90 7.71 6.90
C LEU A 283 22.72 6.44 7.18
N VAL A 284 22.05 5.34 7.54
CA VAL A 284 22.72 4.06 7.79
C VAL A 284 23.29 3.48 6.48
N GLU A 285 22.54 3.56 5.39
CA GLU A 285 22.97 3.08 4.08
C GLU A 285 24.16 3.88 3.53
N ALA A 286 24.25 5.19 3.81
CA ALA A 286 25.43 5.99 3.47
C ALA A 286 26.69 5.48 4.17
N VAL A 287 26.60 5.08 5.44
CA VAL A 287 27.73 4.46 6.16
C VAL A 287 28.10 3.12 5.52
N PHE A 288 27.12 2.29 5.17
CA PHE A 288 27.38 1.00 4.54
C PHE A 288 27.99 1.12 3.14
N PHE A 289 27.54 2.06 2.31
CA PHE A 289 28.16 2.30 1.01
C PHE A 289 29.57 2.85 1.13
N ALA A 290 29.90 3.58 2.21
CA ALA A 290 31.27 4.01 2.45
C ALA A 290 32.23 2.84 2.69
N VAL A 291 31.75 1.67 3.17
CA VAL A 291 32.61 0.49 3.45
C VAL A 291 33.39 0.02 2.22
N VAL A 292 32.97 0.37 1.01
CA VAL A 292 33.74 0.06 -0.21
C VAL A 292 35.15 0.67 -0.19
N PHE A 293 35.39 1.75 0.56
CA PHE A 293 36.72 2.32 0.79
C PHE A 293 37.72 1.33 1.36
N THR A 294 37.27 0.34 2.13
CA THR A 294 38.11 -0.72 2.68
C THR A 294 38.85 -1.51 1.60
N GLY A 295 38.33 -1.53 0.36
CA GLY A 295 39.05 -2.10 -0.78
C GLY A 295 40.39 -1.43 -1.08
N LEU A 296 40.52 -0.11 -0.85
CA LEU A 296 41.79 0.59 -1.01
C LEU A 296 42.81 0.14 0.04
N TYR A 297 42.36 -0.08 1.28
CA TYR A 297 43.22 -0.59 2.36
C TYR A 297 43.66 -2.02 2.05
N ALA A 298 42.74 -2.86 1.62
CA ALA A 298 43.04 -4.22 1.20
C ALA A 298 44.05 -4.26 0.04
N ARG A 299 43.97 -3.31 -0.90
CA ARG A 299 44.94 -3.19 -2.00
C ARG A 299 46.34 -2.84 -1.52
N LEU A 300 46.47 -2.01 -0.48
CA LEU A 300 47.77 -1.72 0.14
C LEU A 300 48.34 -2.93 0.88
N SER A 301 47.50 -3.74 1.54
CA SER A 301 47.93 -4.99 2.19
C SER A 301 48.33 -6.08 1.19
N PHE A 302 47.72 -6.11 0.00
CA PHE A 302 48.02 -7.07 -1.08
C PHE A 302 48.34 -6.35 -2.40
N PRO A 303 49.55 -5.78 -2.56
CA PRO A 303 49.95 -5.00 -3.75
C PRO A 303 49.93 -5.79 -5.06
N ASP A 304 50.05 -7.10 -5.01
CA ASP A 304 50.03 -8.03 -6.15
C ASP A 304 48.75 -8.89 -6.19
N LEU A 305 47.83 -8.68 -5.24
CA LEU A 305 46.62 -9.50 -5.02
C LEU A 305 46.94 -10.98 -4.83
N THR A 306 48.01 -11.33 -4.13
CA THR A 306 48.29 -12.73 -3.78
C THR A 306 48.31 -12.97 -2.28
N VAL A 307 48.02 -14.22 -1.89
CA VAL A 307 48.26 -14.74 -0.54
C VAL A 307 49.06 -16.02 -0.71
N ASP A 308 50.25 -16.08 -0.10
CA ASP A 308 51.16 -17.22 -0.21
C ASP A 308 51.45 -17.61 -1.68
N GLY A 309 51.54 -16.63 -2.59
CA GLY A 309 51.77 -16.82 -4.02
C GLY A 309 50.53 -17.26 -4.82
N VAL A 310 49.37 -17.43 -4.17
CA VAL A 310 48.12 -17.79 -4.83
C VAL A 310 47.32 -16.52 -5.17
N PRO A 311 46.90 -16.31 -6.44
CA PRO A 311 46.10 -15.16 -6.82
C PRO A 311 44.74 -15.10 -6.11
N LEU A 312 44.44 -13.95 -5.51
CA LEU A 312 43.16 -13.63 -4.93
C LEU A 312 42.16 -13.27 -6.02
N LYS A 313 41.08 -14.05 -6.11
CA LYS A 313 39.88 -13.62 -6.85
C LYS A 313 39.22 -12.44 -6.12
N MET A 314 38.52 -11.61 -6.87
CA MET A 314 37.78 -10.43 -6.37
C MET A 314 37.02 -10.69 -5.06
N ASP A 315 36.16 -11.72 -5.02
CA ASP A 315 35.34 -12.06 -3.85
C ASP A 315 36.16 -12.51 -2.62
N GLY A 316 37.44 -12.83 -2.81
CA GLY A 316 38.35 -13.32 -1.77
C GLY A 316 39.22 -12.24 -1.12
N ILE A 317 39.27 -11.03 -1.70
CA ILE A 317 40.19 -9.97 -1.25
C ILE A 317 39.84 -9.49 0.16
N ILE A 318 38.58 -9.12 0.41
CA ILE A 318 38.16 -8.62 1.71
C ILE A 318 38.22 -9.70 2.80
N PRO A 319 37.78 -10.95 2.57
CA PRO A 319 38.01 -12.02 3.54
C PRO A 319 39.49 -12.21 3.89
N ALA A 320 40.39 -12.14 2.90
CA ALA A 320 41.83 -12.25 3.15
C ALA A 320 42.36 -11.06 3.97
N TYR A 321 41.92 -9.84 3.66
CA TYR A 321 42.24 -8.64 4.43
C TYR A 321 41.81 -8.77 5.89
N VAL A 322 40.58 -9.24 6.13
CA VAL A 322 40.05 -9.39 7.49
C VAL A 322 40.87 -10.37 8.33
N VAL A 323 41.28 -11.50 7.72
CA VAL A 323 42.09 -12.51 8.41
C VAL A 323 43.51 -12.02 8.67
N ARG A 324 44.06 -11.17 7.79
CA ARG A 324 45.43 -10.67 7.90
C ARG A 324 45.57 -9.51 8.89
N GLU A 325 44.67 -8.54 8.84
CA GLU A 325 44.86 -7.27 9.57
C GLU A 325 44.26 -7.28 10.99
N PHE A 326 43.26 -8.11 11.25
CA PHE A 326 42.56 -8.07 12.54
C PHE A 326 42.92 -9.25 13.45
N PRO A 327 43.03 -9.00 14.77
CA PRO A 327 43.07 -10.08 15.76
C PRO A 327 41.84 -10.98 15.65
N VAL A 328 41.97 -12.26 16.03
CA VAL A 328 40.93 -13.29 15.92
C VAL A 328 39.56 -12.81 16.42
N ALA A 329 39.50 -12.19 17.60
CA ALA A 329 38.24 -11.70 18.18
C ALA A 329 37.57 -10.61 17.33
N VAL A 330 38.34 -9.67 16.79
CA VAL A 330 37.83 -8.58 15.93
C VAL A 330 37.45 -9.13 14.56
N GLY A 331 38.29 -10.01 13.98
CA GLY A 331 38.01 -10.71 12.73
C GLY A 331 36.70 -11.50 12.78
N LEU A 332 36.39 -12.16 13.89
CA LEU A 332 35.12 -12.85 14.12
C LEU A 332 33.91 -11.89 14.11
N ILE A 333 34.01 -10.73 14.75
CA ILE A 333 32.95 -9.72 14.73
C ILE A 333 32.73 -9.23 13.29
N VAL A 334 33.81 -8.97 12.56
CA VAL A 334 33.73 -8.57 11.15
C VAL A 334 33.04 -9.64 10.31
N ILE A 335 33.45 -10.91 10.42
CA ILE A 335 32.80 -12.04 9.73
C ILE A 335 31.31 -12.08 10.05
N MET A 336 30.91 -11.87 11.31
CA MET A 336 29.49 -11.83 11.68
C MET A 336 28.74 -10.65 11.06
N GLY A 337 29.36 -9.48 10.88
CA GLY A 337 28.76 -8.38 10.13
C GLY A 337 28.62 -8.70 8.64
N LEU A 338 29.62 -9.33 8.03
CA LEU A 338 29.56 -9.78 6.63
C LEU A 338 28.42 -10.79 6.42
N LEU A 339 28.26 -11.74 7.34
CA LEU A 339 27.16 -12.70 7.32
C LEU A 339 25.81 -12.02 7.55
N SER A 340 25.75 -11.06 8.47
CA SER A 340 24.54 -10.29 8.74
C SER A 340 24.05 -9.54 7.51
N ALA A 341 24.96 -8.94 6.72
CA ALA A 341 24.62 -8.28 5.47
C ALA A 341 24.02 -9.23 4.43
N GLY A 342 24.58 -10.45 4.31
CA GLY A 342 24.03 -11.48 3.44
C GLY A 342 22.63 -11.93 3.89
N LEU A 343 22.50 -12.30 5.17
CA LEU A 343 21.27 -12.85 5.74
C LEU A 343 20.11 -11.87 5.70
N SER A 344 20.33 -10.60 6.06
CA SER A 344 19.27 -9.58 6.10
C SER A 344 18.61 -9.35 4.73
N THR A 345 19.42 -9.40 3.66
CA THR A 345 18.95 -9.28 2.28
C THR A 345 18.25 -10.57 1.83
N LEU A 346 18.83 -11.73 2.17
CA LEU A 346 18.28 -13.04 1.83
C LEU A 346 16.89 -13.25 2.45
N GLU A 347 16.69 -12.87 3.71
CA GLU A 347 15.38 -12.91 4.37
C GLU A 347 14.33 -12.07 3.64
N GLY A 348 14.70 -10.85 3.23
CA GLY A 348 13.82 -9.95 2.46
C GLY A 348 13.43 -10.53 1.09
N LEU A 349 14.38 -11.15 0.40
CA LEU A 349 14.14 -11.81 -0.89
C LEU A 349 13.25 -13.04 -0.75
N ILE A 350 13.53 -13.92 0.21
CA ILE A 350 12.73 -15.13 0.47
C ILE A 350 11.29 -14.73 0.75
N GLN A 351 11.08 -13.79 1.67
CA GLN A 351 9.73 -13.35 2.04
C GLN A 351 9.00 -12.71 0.85
N SER A 352 9.65 -11.84 0.09
CA SER A 352 8.99 -11.15 -1.01
C SER A 352 8.67 -12.09 -2.16
N ILE A 353 9.61 -12.93 -2.58
CA ILE A 353 9.43 -13.86 -3.71
C ILE A 353 8.42 -14.94 -3.34
N SER A 354 8.49 -15.51 -2.13
CA SER A 354 7.53 -16.55 -1.71
C SER A 354 6.10 -16.00 -1.65
N THR A 355 5.94 -14.77 -1.14
CA THR A 355 4.65 -14.08 -1.09
C THR A 355 4.12 -13.82 -2.49
N THR A 356 4.97 -13.37 -3.43
CA THR A 356 4.59 -13.13 -4.82
C THR A 356 4.19 -14.42 -5.54
N ILE A 357 4.97 -15.49 -5.41
CA ILE A 357 4.59 -16.79 -5.99
C ILE A 357 3.25 -17.25 -5.41
N THR A 358 3.07 -17.18 -4.10
CA THR A 358 1.86 -17.67 -3.44
C THR A 358 0.62 -16.86 -3.83
N SER A 359 0.71 -15.53 -3.72
CA SER A 359 -0.46 -14.64 -3.82
C SER A 359 -0.74 -14.17 -5.25
N ASP A 360 0.27 -14.16 -6.13
CA ASP A 360 0.17 -13.52 -7.45
C ASP A 360 0.29 -14.49 -8.61
N ILE A 361 0.81 -15.71 -8.35
CA ILE A 361 0.90 -16.78 -9.34
C ILE A 361 -0.03 -17.92 -8.94
N VAL A 362 0.22 -18.56 -7.79
CA VAL A 362 -0.48 -19.78 -7.37
C VAL A 362 -1.95 -19.49 -7.09
N GLU A 363 -2.26 -18.48 -6.27
CA GLU A 363 -3.65 -18.16 -5.91
C GLU A 363 -4.53 -17.80 -7.13
N PRO A 364 -4.11 -16.91 -8.06
CA PRO A 364 -4.91 -16.61 -9.25
C PRO A 364 -5.07 -17.80 -10.21
N LEU A 365 -4.05 -18.65 -10.38
CA LEU A 365 -4.10 -19.80 -11.28
C LEU A 365 -4.89 -20.99 -10.70
N MET A 366 -4.84 -21.19 -9.38
CA MET A 366 -5.48 -22.32 -8.69
C MET A 366 -6.77 -21.94 -7.95
N GLY A 367 -7.25 -20.69 -8.08
CA GLY A 367 -8.33 -20.12 -7.26
C GLY A 367 -9.63 -20.94 -7.19
N HIS A 368 -9.98 -21.69 -8.23
CA HIS A 368 -11.14 -22.58 -8.26
C HIS A 368 -10.97 -23.85 -7.38
N ARG A 369 -9.73 -24.32 -7.15
CA ARG A 369 -9.41 -25.50 -6.32
C ARG A 369 -9.11 -25.14 -4.86
N LEU A 370 -8.89 -23.87 -4.56
CA LEU A 370 -8.54 -23.36 -3.23
C LEU A 370 -9.77 -23.20 -2.29
N GLY A 371 -10.95 -23.70 -2.68
CA GLY A 371 -12.25 -23.52 -2.01
C GLY A 371 -12.25 -23.65 -0.48
N GLY A 372 -13.22 -22.97 0.15
CA GLY A 372 -13.38 -22.82 1.61
C GLY A 372 -13.64 -21.36 2.01
N GLY A 373 -14.30 -21.13 3.15
CA GLY A 373 -14.53 -19.78 3.69
C GLY A 373 -13.21 -19.05 4.03
N GLY A 374 -13.26 -17.73 4.25
CA GLY A 374 -12.08 -16.86 4.34
C GLY A 374 -10.96 -17.34 5.30
N GLY A 375 -11.31 -17.90 6.45
CA GLY A 375 -10.31 -18.44 7.41
C GLY A 375 -9.61 -19.73 6.92
N GLN A 376 -10.33 -20.61 6.24
CA GLN A 376 -9.78 -21.87 5.70
C GLN A 376 -8.86 -21.60 4.51
N ARG A 377 -9.26 -20.68 3.63
CA ARG A 377 -8.44 -20.23 2.50
C ARG A 377 -7.10 -19.65 2.96
N ASN A 378 -7.11 -18.78 3.98
CA ASN A 378 -5.87 -18.22 4.53
C ASN A 378 -4.92 -19.29 5.07
N ARG A 379 -5.42 -20.31 5.79
CA ARG A 379 -4.58 -21.42 6.27
C ARG A 379 -3.95 -22.21 5.12
N LYS A 380 -4.72 -22.48 4.05
CA LYS A 380 -4.19 -23.14 2.84
C LYS A 380 -3.08 -22.30 2.18
N LEU A 381 -3.27 -20.99 2.05
CA LEU A 381 -2.26 -20.10 1.46
C LEU A 381 -0.97 -20.05 2.30
N VAL A 382 -1.07 -20.04 3.63
CA VAL A 382 0.11 -20.13 4.50
C VAL A 382 0.84 -21.47 4.32
N ALA A 383 0.12 -22.58 4.22
CA ALA A 383 0.71 -23.89 3.96
C ALA A 383 1.39 -23.96 2.57
N ILE A 384 0.75 -23.40 1.54
CA ILE A 384 1.32 -23.28 0.19
C ILE A 384 2.60 -22.45 0.22
N ASN A 385 2.60 -21.31 0.91
CA ASN A 385 3.78 -20.46 1.03
C ASN A 385 4.97 -21.21 1.65
N LYS A 386 4.73 -22.08 2.63
CA LYS A 386 5.78 -22.94 3.19
C LYS A 386 6.35 -23.92 2.16
N VAL A 387 5.50 -24.55 1.36
CA VAL A 387 5.94 -25.43 0.26
C VAL A 387 6.74 -24.63 -0.79
N VAL A 388 6.28 -23.43 -1.14
CA VAL A 388 7.00 -22.53 -2.05
C VAL A 388 8.39 -22.20 -1.52
N ILE A 389 8.54 -21.91 -0.23
CA ILE A 389 9.86 -21.64 0.38
C ILE A 389 10.76 -22.88 0.30
N VAL A 390 10.24 -24.08 0.55
CA VAL A 390 11.02 -25.33 0.40
C VAL A 390 11.47 -25.54 -1.04
N LEU A 391 10.59 -25.33 -2.01
CA LEU A 391 10.95 -25.42 -3.44
C LEU A 391 12.01 -24.38 -3.81
N LEU A 392 11.86 -23.14 -3.32
CA LEU A 392 12.85 -22.08 -3.53
C LEU A 392 14.21 -22.45 -2.91
N ALA A 393 14.22 -23.11 -1.74
CA ALA A 393 15.44 -23.60 -1.10
C ALA A 393 16.16 -24.64 -1.98
N VAL A 394 15.43 -25.64 -2.49
CA VAL A 394 15.98 -26.68 -3.37
C VAL A 394 16.57 -26.07 -4.64
N VAL A 395 15.83 -25.18 -5.31
CA VAL A 395 16.32 -24.51 -6.53
C VAL A 395 17.54 -23.65 -6.23
N SER A 396 17.56 -22.96 -5.08
CA SER A 396 18.69 -22.14 -4.66
C SER A 396 19.94 -23.00 -4.43
N ILE A 397 19.82 -24.15 -3.75
CA ILE A 397 20.95 -25.09 -3.57
C ILE A 397 21.49 -25.56 -4.92
N LEU A 398 20.61 -26.01 -5.83
CA LEU A 398 21.04 -26.54 -7.12
C LEU A 398 21.79 -25.49 -7.96
N ILE A 399 21.24 -24.28 -8.07
CA ILE A 399 21.87 -23.22 -8.88
C ILE A 399 23.12 -22.68 -8.19
N SER A 400 23.11 -22.48 -6.87
CA SER A 400 24.29 -22.03 -6.13
C SER A 400 25.42 -23.04 -6.15
N TYR A 401 25.12 -24.33 -6.01
CA TYR A 401 26.13 -25.38 -6.11
C TYR A 401 26.76 -25.44 -7.50
N ASN A 402 25.95 -25.26 -8.56
CA ASN A 402 26.47 -25.15 -9.92
C ASN A 402 27.39 -23.92 -10.07
N GLN A 403 27.05 -22.78 -9.45
CA GLN A 403 27.92 -21.58 -9.48
C GLN A 403 29.21 -21.72 -8.63
N LEU A 404 29.21 -22.58 -7.62
CA LEU A 404 30.41 -22.89 -6.83
C LEU A 404 31.36 -23.82 -7.61
N THR A 405 30.81 -24.87 -8.21
CA THR A 405 31.60 -25.93 -8.87
C THR A 405 31.95 -25.62 -10.33
N HIS A 406 31.06 -24.94 -11.05
CA HIS A 406 31.19 -24.64 -12.48
C HIS A 406 30.87 -23.16 -12.78
N PRO A 407 31.67 -22.21 -12.25
CA PRO A 407 31.44 -20.79 -12.49
C PRO A 407 31.70 -20.44 -13.96
N SER A 408 30.64 -20.17 -14.73
CA SER A 408 30.75 -19.70 -16.12
C SER A 408 30.97 -18.18 -16.23
N LEU A 409 30.56 -17.43 -15.20
CA LEU A 409 30.73 -15.98 -15.05
C LEU A 409 30.98 -15.67 -13.56
N SER A 410 31.42 -14.45 -13.24
CA SER A 410 31.32 -13.98 -11.85
C SER A 410 29.88 -14.10 -11.38
N VAL A 411 29.68 -14.68 -10.20
CA VAL A 411 28.35 -14.82 -9.59
C VAL A 411 27.65 -13.46 -9.43
N GLY A 412 28.42 -12.37 -9.27
CA GLY A 412 27.90 -11.01 -9.25
C GLY A 412 27.28 -10.59 -10.59
N ILE A 413 27.92 -10.91 -11.71
CA ILE A 413 27.41 -10.62 -13.06
C ILE A 413 26.16 -11.45 -13.36
N PHE A 414 26.17 -12.73 -12.97
CA PHE A 414 24.99 -13.60 -13.07
C PHE A 414 23.79 -13.01 -12.32
N ALA A 415 24.00 -12.55 -11.08
CA ALA A 415 22.96 -11.90 -10.30
C ALA A 415 22.46 -10.61 -10.93
N GLN A 416 23.37 -9.72 -11.33
CA GLN A 416 23.04 -8.46 -11.98
C GLN A 416 22.17 -8.66 -13.23
N ASN A 417 22.43 -9.66 -14.08
CA ASN A 417 21.56 -9.92 -15.24
C ASN A 417 20.09 -10.18 -14.86
N GLY A 418 19.83 -10.99 -13.84
CA GLY A 418 18.45 -11.25 -13.38
C GLY A 418 17.83 -10.04 -12.69
N VAL A 419 18.57 -9.44 -11.74
CA VAL A 419 18.10 -8.30 -10.95
C VAL A 419 17.83 -7.08 -11.82
N TYR A 420 18.73 -6.80 -12.76
CA TYR A 420 18.66 -5.63 -13.61
C TYR A 420 17.55 -5.76 -14.64
N ALA A 421 17.33 -6.96 -15.19
CA ALA A 421 16.17 -7.24 -16.01
C ALA A 421 14.86 -6.95 -15.26
N TYR A 422 14.74 -7.41 -14.01
CA TYR A 422 13.55 -7.18 -13.20
C TYR A 422 13.27 -5.70 -12.96
N PHE A 423 14.22 -4.94 -12.41
CA PHE A 423 13.93 -3.54 -12.09
C PHE A 423 13.80 -2.68 -13.35
N SER A 424 14.48 -3.03 -14.44
CA SER A 424 14.30 -2.33 -15.72
C SER A 424 12.86 -2.49 -16.22
N ALA A 425 12.30 -3.69 -16.09
CA ALA A 425 10.90 -3.98 -16.40
C ALA A 425 9.93 -3.26 -15.45
N ALA A 426 10.26 -3.17 -14.16
CA ALA A 426 9.41 -2.53 -13.14
C ALA A 426 9.42 -1.00 -13.16
N PHE A 427 10.52 -0.38 -13.60
CA PHE A 427 10.76 1.05 -13.42
C PHE A 427 9.70 1.93 -14.07
N VAL A 428 9.45 1.76 -15.38
CA VAL A 428 8.49 2.60 -16.11
C VAL A 428 7.05 2.39 -15.64
N PRO A 429 6.57 1.15 -15.40
CA PRO A 429 5.25 0.93 -14.79
C PRO A 429 5.10 1.57 -13.41
N VAL A 430 6.13 1.55 -12.57
CA VAL A 430 6.08 2.25 -11.27
C VAL A 430 6.03 3.75 -11.49
N LEU A 431 6.89 4.31 -12.35
CA LEU A 431 6.97 5.74 -12.64
C LEU A 431 5.65 6.27 -13.24
N PHE A 432 5.11 5.62 -14.26
CA PHE A 432 3.84 5.98 -14.89
C PHE A 432 2.68 5.80 -13.91
N GLY A 433 2.73 4.72 -13.12
CA GLY A 433 1.74 4.46 -12.10
C GLY A 433 1.64 5.61 -11.09
N ILE A 434 2.78 6.15 -10.69
CA ILE A 434 2.85 7.25 -9.72
C ILE A 434 2.53 8.61 -10.35
N TYR A 435 3.17 8.96 -11.47
CA TYR A 435 3.20 10.33 -11.98
C TYR A 435 2.30 10.57 -13.20
N LEU A 436 1.97 9.53 -13.98
CA LEU A 436 1.09 9.63 -15.16
C LEU A 436 -0.24 8.91 -14.91
N ARG A 437 -1.11 9.56 -14.13
CA ARG A 437 -2.37 8.97 -13.64
C ARG A 437 -3.27 8.45 -14.78
N ASP A 438 -3.28 9.14 -15.92
CA ASP A 438 -4.10 8.81 -17.09
C ASP A 438 -3.39 7.92 -18.11
N ALA A 439 -2.22 7.35 -17.79
CA ALA A 439 -1.50 6.49 -18.73
C ALA A 439 -2.33 5.25 -19.08
N PRO A 440 -2.67 5.03 -20.38
CA PRO A 440 -3.42 3.85 -20.78
C PRO A 440 -2.56 2.61 -20.55
N ARG A 441 -3.15 1.53 -20.04
CA ARG A 441 -2.45 0.28 -19.67
C ARG A 441 -1.46 -0.23 -20.74
N ILE A 442 -1.74 -0.03 -22.02
CA ILE A 442 -0.85 -0.46 -23.10
C ILE A 442 0.53 0.21 -23.05
N ALA A 443 0.63 1.47 -22.61
CA ALA A 443 1.89 2.20 -22.52
C ALA A 443 2.90 1.55 -21.55
N PRO A 444 2.58 1.31 -20.27
CA PRO A 444 3.50 0.63 -19.35
C PRO A 444 3.71 -0.86 -19.69
N VAL A 445 2.74 -1.53 -20.32
CA VAL A 445 2.93 -2.92 -20.78
C VAL A 445 3.97 -3.00 -21.89
N VAL A 446 3.88 -2.12 -22.90
CA VAL A 446 4.88 -2.03 -23.97
C VAL A 446 6.25 -1.71 -23.38
N ALA A 447 6.31 -0.73 -22.46
CA ALA A 447 7.55 -0.39 -21.77
C ALA A 447 8.18 -1.62 -21.07
N THR A 448 7.40 -2.37 -20.29
CA THR A 448 7.86 -3.60 -19.62
C THR A 448 8.45 -4.61 -20.60
N ILE A 449 7.74 -4.89 -21.70
CA ILE A 449 8.20 -5.85 -22.73
C ILE A 449 9.48 -5.34 -23.40
N THR A 450 9.53 -4.05 -23.76
CA THR A 450 10.72 -3.41 -24.33
C THR A 450 11.91 -3.54 -23.39
N ALA A 451 11.74 -3.28 -22.08
CA ALA A 451 12.82 -3.39 -21.11
C ALA A 451 13.44 -4.80 -21.08
N VAL A 452 12.60 -5.85 -21.02
CA VAL A 452 13.07 -7.24 -20.98
C VAL A 452 13.77 -7.63 -22.28
N LEU A 453 13.17 -7.30 -23.43
CA LEU A 453 13.73 -7.63 -24.75
C LEU A 453 15.04 -6.89 -25.00
N VAL A 454 15.12 -5.60 -24.66
CA VAL A 454 16.33 -4.80 -24.85
C VAL A 454 17.44 -5.27 -23.91
N HIS A 455 17.14 -5.52 -22.62
CA HIS A 455 18.14 -5.94 -21.66
C HIS A 455 18.81 -7.26 -22.09
N PHE A 456 18.01 -8.30 -22.35
CA PHE A 456 18.57 -9.59 -22.78
C PHE A 456 19.08 -9.57 -24.22
N GLY A 457 18.44 -8.83 -25.12
CA GLY A 457 18.87 -8.68 -26.50
C GLY A 457 20.24 -8.01 -26.61
N ILE A 458 20.48 -6.93 -25.86
CA ILE A 458 21.80 -6.28 -25.84
C ILE A 458 22.84 -7.21 -25.20
N TYR A 459 22.53 -7.79 -24.04
CA TYR A 459 23.51 -8.55 -23.27
C TYR A 459 23.91 -9.88 -23.93
N TYR A 460 22.92 -10.67 -24.39
CA TYR A 460 23.16 -11.97 -25.02
C TYR A 460 23.38 -11.88 -26.53
N GLY A 461 22.75 -10.90 -27.20
CA GLY A 461 23.00 -10.60 -28.61
C GLY A 461 24.29 -9.82 -28.88
N ARG A 462 25.05 -9.46 -27.82
CA ARG A 462 26.34 -8.75 -27.89
C ARG A 462 26.27 -7.43 -28.66
N ILE A 463 25.22 -6.65 -28.46
CA ILE A 463 24.99 -5.42 -29.22
C ILE A 463 25.78 -4.25 -28.60
N GLY A 464 26.58 -3.55 -29.41
CA GLY A 464 27.37 -2.39 -28.99
C GLY A 464 28.77 -2.72 -28.45
N GLY A 465 29.67 -1.73 -28.45
CA GLY A 465 31.09 -1.94 -28.13
C GLY A 465 31.35 -2.54 -26.74
N TYR A 466 30.59 -2.12 -25.72
CA TYR A 466 30.73 -2.63 -24.35
C TYR A 466 30.37 -4.12 -24.18
N MET A 467 29.64 -4.70 -25.13
CA MET A 467 29.20 -6.09 -25.11
C MET A 467 30.11 -7.04 -25.91
N GLN A 468 31.12 -6.49 -26.59
CA GLN A 468 32.14 -7.25 -27.33
C GLN A 468 33.35 -7.63 -26.46
N ALA A 469 33.49 -6.99 -25.29
CA ALA A 469 34.52 -7.33 -24.33
C ALA A 469 34.28 -8.73 -23.73
N GLU A 470 35.37 -9.37 -23.27
CA GLU A 470 35.34 -10.68 -22.62
C GLU A 470 34.35 -10.71 -21.44
N VAL A 471 34.35 -9.64 -20.65
CA VAL A 471 33.39 -9.42 -19.57
C VAL A 471 32.40 -8.32 -19.98
N ARG A 472 31.12 -8.71 -20.01
CA ARG A 472 30.00 -7.85 -20.41
C ARG A 472 29.40 -7.17 -19.19
N ASN A 473 29.30 -5.85 -19.23
CA ASN A 473 28.74 -5.07 -18.12
C ASN A 473 27.19 -5.06 -18.18
N PRO A 474 26.47 -5.72 -17.24
CA PRO A 474 25.01 -5.74 -17.24
C PRO A 474 24.39 -4.36 -17.05
N ALA A 475 25.10 -3.42 -16.39
CA ALA A 475 24.61 -2.07 -16.16
C ALA A 475 24.35 -1.34 -17.47
N VAL A 476 25.22 -1.51 -18.47
CA VAL A 476 25.05 -0.90 -19.80
C VAL A 476 23.77 -1.41 -20.47
N ALA A 477 23.55 -2.74 -20.45
CA ALA A 477 22.32 -3.32 -21.01
C ALA A 477 21.06 -2.85 -20.28
N ALA A 478 21.11 -2.72 -18.95
CA ALA A 478 20.02 -2.18 -18.14
C ALA A 478 19.75 -0.70 -18.42
N THR A 479 20.79 0.12 -18.60
CA THR A 479 20.67 1.53 -18.94
C THR A 479 19.92 1.72 -20.25
N PHE A 480 20.31 1.01 -21.31
CA PHE A 480 19.58 1.05 -22.57
C PHE A 480 18.15 0.51 -22.43
N ALA A 481 17.96 -0.58 -21.68
CA ALA A 481 16.63 -1.13 -21.41
C ALA A 481 15.70 -0.12 -20.75
N ILE A 482 16.17 0.59 -19.72
CA ILE A 482 15.40 1.61 -18.99
C ILE A 482 15.06 2.79 -19.90
N LEU A 483 16.06 3.33 -20.62
CA LEU A 483 15.87 4.51 -21.48
C LEU A 483 14.94 4.21 -22.66
N LEU A 484 15.14 3.09 -23.36
CA LEU A 484 14.30 2.69 -24.49
C LEU A 484 12.91 2.26 -24.04
N SER A 485 12.77 1.60 -22.88
CA SER A 485 11.48 1.32 -22.26
C SER A 485 10.71 2.60 -21.94
N LEU A 486 11.39 3.61 -21.38
CA LEU A 486 10.79 4.90 -21.07
C LEU A 486 10.35 5.62 -22.35
N ALA A 487 11.21 5.66 -23.37
CA ALA A 487 10.90 6.25 -24.66
C ALA A 487 9.71 5.55 -25.33
N ALA A 488 9.70 4.22 -25.39
CA ALA A 488 8.60 3.43 -25.95
C ALA A 488 7.29 3.65 -25.18
N GLY A 489 7.34 3.62 -23.85
CA GLY A 489 6.20 3.89 -22.99
C GLY A 489 5.64 5.30 -23.21
N LEU A 490 6.50 6.32 -23.29
CA LEU A 490 6.09 7.70 -23.52
C LEU A 490 5.52 7.89 -24.94
N ALA A 491 6.13 7.28 -25.96
CA ALA A 491 5.62 7.33 -27.32
C ALA A 491 4.19 6.75 -27.39
N VAL A 492 3.96 5.58 -26.80
CA VAL A 492 2.61 4.97 -26.73
C VAL A 492 1.66 5.84 -25.90
N TYR A 493 2.12 6.40 -24.78
CA TYR A 493 1.32 7.32 -23.98
C TYR A 493 0.83 8.52 -24.80
N PHE A 494 1.72 9.21 -25.52
CA PHE A 494 1.37 10.39 -26.31
C PHE A 494 0.51 10.05 -27.54
N LEU A 495 0.77 8.93 -28.22
CA LEU A 495 -0.04 8.45 -29.35
C LEU A 495 -1.51 8.23 -28.95
N PHE A 496 -1.75 7.66 -27.77
CA PHE A 496 -3.11 7.41 -27.28
C PHE A 496 -3.74 8.63 -26.59
N ARG A 497 -2.94 9.52 -26.01
CA ARG A 497 -3.41 10.81 -25.46
C ARG A 497 -3.95 11.73 -26.55
N GLY A 498 -3.32 11.77 -27.72
CA GLY A 498 -3.80 12.53 -28.89
C GLY A 498 -5.14 12.02 -29.42
N ARG A 499 -5.36 10.70 -29.41
CA ARG A 499 -6.63 10.08 -29.82
C ARG A 499 -7.78 10.34 -28.85
N GLN A 500 -7.52 10.49 -27.55
CA GLN A 500 -8.55 10.88 -26.58
C GLN A 500 -8.98 12.36 -26.70
N LYS A 501 -8.10 13.24 -27.19
CA LYS A 501 -8.44 14.65 -27.48
C LYS A 501 -9.08 14.86 -28.86
N ALA A 502 -8.67 14.09 -29.87
CA ALA A 502 -9.20 14.18 -31.24
C ALA A 502 -10.49 13.34 -31.45
N GLY A 503 -10.71 12.33 -30.62
CA GLY A 503 -11.88 11.46 -30.66
C GLY A 503 -13.05 12.01 -29.84
N GLY A 504 -13.65 13.11 -30.31
CA GLY A 504 -15.06 13.36 -30.06
C GLY A 504 -15.89 12.26 -30.71
N VAL A 505 -16.02 11.11 -30.04
CA VAL A 505 -16.81 9.98 -30.57
C VAL A 505 -18.23 10.12 -30.04
N GLN A 506 -19.10 10.61 -30.94
CA GLN A 506 -20.54 10.38 -30.93
C GLN A 506 -20.83 8.91 -30.55
N ARG A 507 -21.50 8.69 -29.42
CA ARG A 507 -22.10 7.38 -29.14
C ARG A 507 -23.33 7.21 -30.04
N LYS A 508 -23.10 6.51 -31.16
CA LYS A 508 -24.17 5.89 -31.96
C LYS A 508 -25.05 5.03 -31.07
N THR A 509 -26.35 5.23 -31.21
CA THR A 509 -27.41 4.33 -30.77
C THR A 509 -27.19 2.94 -31.38
N ALA A 510 -27.26 1.89 -30.55
CA ALA A 510 -27.29 0.50 -31.01
C ALA A 510 -28.70 -0.08 -30.80
N PRO A 511 -29.14 -1.03 -31.65
CA PRO A 511 -30.54 -1.36 -31.84
C PRO A 511 -31.07 -2.33 -30.78
N LYS A 512 -32.37 -2.21 -30.51
CA LYS A 512 -33.16 -3.17 -29.72
C LYS A 512 -33.09 -4.55 -30.40
N SER A 513 -32.55 -5.54 -29.72
CA SER A 513 -32.84 -6.95 -30.02
C SER A 513 -33.78 -7.50 -28.94
N VAL A 514 -34.88 -8.05 -29.42
CA VAL A 514 -35.95 -8.69 -28.66
C VAL A 514 -35.56 -10.14 -28.43
N VAL A 515 -35.47 -10.58 -27.17
CA VAL A 515 -35.64 -11.99 -26.79
C VAL A 515 -36.34 -12.05 -25.43
N SER A 516 -37.48 -12.74 -25.39
CA SER A 516 -38.29 -13.06 -24.21
C SER A 516 -37.93 -14.48 -23.69
N PRO A 517 -38.32 -14.88 -22.47
CA PRO A 517 -37.45 -15.64 -21.56
C PRO A 517 -37.76 -17.14 -21.49
N SER A 518 -36.82 -17.92 -20.94
CA SER A 518 -37.12 -19.23 -20.35
C SER A 518 -36.54 -19.33 -18.93
N VAL A 519 -37.34 -19.96 -18.08
CA VAL A 519 -37.38 -19.88 -16.62
C VAL A 519 -36.58 -21.03 -16.00
N LEU A 520 -35.88 -20.75 -14.89
CA LEU A 520 -35.69 -21.70 -13.80
C LEU A 520 -35.82 -20.95 -12.48
N SER A 521 -36.83 -21.35 -11.71
CA SER A 521 -37.41 -20.68 -10.54
C SER A 521 -36.70 -21.04 -9.24
N VAL A 522 -36.56 -20.03 -8.37
CA VAL A 522 -36.34 -20.18 -6.92
C VAL A 522 -37.54 -19.48 -6.24
N PRO A 523 -38.21 -20.08 -5.25
CA PRO A 523 -39.47 -19.54 -4.73
C PRO A 523 -39.25 -18.23 -3.95
N PRO A 524 -40.18 -17.25 -4.03
CA PRO A 524 -40.10 -16.01 -3.28
C PRO A 524 -40.65 -16.16 -1.85
N VAL A 525 -40.08 -15.35 -0.96
CA VAL A 525 -40.60 -14.99 0.36
C VAL A 525 -41.93 -14.24 0.18
N PRO A 526 -42.94 -14.36 1.06
CA PRO A 526 -44.30 -13.87 0.80
C PRO A 526 -44.33 -12.36 0.55
N GLU A 527 -44.99 -11.94 -0.51
CA GLU A 527 -45.20 -10.52 -0.84
C GLU A 527 -46.44 -9.94 -0.14
N PRO A 528 -46.43 -8.64 0.20
CA PRO A 528 -47.60 -7.89 0.66
C PRO A 528 -48.66 -7.77 -0.46
N GLY A 529 -49.92 -7.57 -0.06
CA GLY A 529 -51.08 -7.77 -0.93
C GLY A 529 -51.17 -6.85 -2.17
N PRO A 530 -51.94 -7.24 -3.20
CA PRO A 530 -51.95 -6.61 -4.53
C PRO A 530 -52.38 -5.12 -4.56
N ASN A 531 -53.12 -4.63 -3.55
CA ASN A 531 -53.49 -3.21 -3.46
C ASN A 531 -52.35 -2.31 -2.96
N GLU A 532 -51.49 -2.81 -2.06
CA GLU A 532 -50.34 -2.05 -1.54
C GLU A 532 -49.23 -1.93 -2.59
N GLN A 533 -49.05 -2.96 -3.42
CA GLN A 533 -48.06 -2.95 -4.51
C GLN A 533 -48.40 -1.92 -5.60
N ALA A 534 -49.68 -1.75 -5.95
CA ALA A 534 -50.13 -0.81 -6.97
C ALA A 534 -50.01 0.65 -6.53
N GLU A 535 -50.33 0.97 -5.27
CA GLU A 535 -50.11 2.32 -4.71
C GLU A 535 -48.62 2.64 -4.57
N MET A 536 -47.79 1.68 -4.14
CA MET A 536 -46.35 1.86 -3.98
C MET A 536 -45.64 2.12 -5.33
N GLN A 537 -46.01 1.38 -6.39
CA GLN A 537 -45.51 1.65 -7.75
C GLN A 537 -45.93 3.03 -8.28
N THR A 538 -47.12 3.51 -7.90
CA THR A 538 -47.62 4.83 -8.32
C THR A 538 -46.87 5.97 -7.61
N ILE A 539 -46.53 5.82 -6.33
CA ILE A 539 -45.77 6.82 -5.55
C ILE A 539 -44.30 6.90 -6.04
N ILE A 540 -43.70 5.77 -6.42
CA ILE A 540 -42.32 5.73 -6.96
C ILE A 540 -42.23 6.40 -8.35
N THR A 541 -43.30 6.34 -9.15
CA THR A 541 -43.32 6.89 -10.51
C THR A 541 -43.78 8.36 -10.59
N ARG A 542 -44.41 8.90 -9.53
CA ARG A 542 -44.78 10.33 -9.40
C ARG A 542 -44.41 10.86 -8.01
N PRO A 543 -43.22 11.46 -7.84
CA PRO A 543 -42.82 12.05 -6.56
C PRO A 543 -43.81 13.13 -6.11
N PHE A 544 -44.02 13.26 -4.79
CA PHE A 544 -44.86 14.33 -4.23
C PHE A 544 -44.38 15.72 -4.70
N PRO A 545 -45.30 16.63 -5.07
CA PRO A 545 -44.94 17.91 -5.64
C PRO A 545 -44.22 18.79 -4.60
N PRO A 546 -42.98 19.21 -4.84
CA PRO A 546 -42.27 20.08 -3.91
C PRO A 546 -42.89 21.48 -3.91
N GLN A 547 -42.92 22.08 -2.72
CA GLN A 547 -43.19 23.49 -2.45
C GLN A 547 -41.89 24.16 -2.02
N SER A 548 -41.89 25.50 -1.98
CA SER A 548 -40.75 26.25 -1.46
C SER A 548 -41.16 27.30 -0.45
N ILE A 549 -40.24 27.63 0.45
CA ILE A 549 -40.38 28.72 1.42
C ILE A 549 -39.05 29.45 1.55
N HIS A 550 -39.10 30.78 1.59
CA HIS A 550 -37.89 31.58 1.80
C HIS A 550 -37.63 31.72 3.29
N LEU A 551 -36.39 31.50 3.73
CA LEU A 551 -35.92 31.80 5.09
C LEU A 551 -35.19 33.16 5.11
N SER A 552 -34.69 33.57 6.28
CA SER A 552 -33.86 34.75 6.44
C SER A 552 -32.63 34.69 5.52
N GLY A 553 -32.18 35.87 5.06
CA GLY A 553 -31.12 35.97 4.07
C GLY A 553 -31.54 35.58 2.65
N GLY A 554 -32.83 35.36 2.39
CA GLY A 554 -33.35 35.02 1.05
C GLY A 554 -33.14 33.56 0.65
N LEU A 555 -32.71 32.70 1.57
CA LEU A 555 -32.47 31.29 1.30
C LEU A 555 -33.78 30.53 1.04
N GLU A 556 -33.95 30.04 -0.19
CA GLU A 556 -35.10 29.21 -0.56
C GLU A 556 -34.92 27.77 -0.08
N ILE A 557 -35.92 27.23 0.63
CA ILE A 557 -35.97 25.85 1.10
C ILE A 557 -37.10 25.11 0.39
N GLY A 558 -36.74 24.05 -0.32
CA GLY A 558 -37.66 23.08 -0.89
C GLY A 558 -38.17 22.10 0.16
N TYR A 559 -39.46 21.77 0.09
CA TYR A 559 -40.06 20.77 0.97
C TYR A 559 -41.32 20.15 0.35
N ILE A 560 -41.78 19.03 0.88
CA ILE A 560 -43.11 18.47 0.63
C ILE A 560 -43.94 18.53 1.92
N ASP A 561 -45.27 18.62 1.78
CA ASP A 561 -46.22 18.66 2.91
C ASP A 561 -47.43 17.79 2.56
N GLU A 562 -47.43 16.57 3.08
CA GLU A 562 -48.37 15.52 2.72
C GLU A 562 -49.17 15.05 3.94
N GLY A 563 -50.45 14.71 3.74
CA GLY A 563 -51.34 14.30 4.83
C GLY A 563 -51.91 15.47 5.63
N ARG A 564 -52.92 15.20 6.45
CA ARG A 564 -53.68 16.23 7.21
C ARG A 564 -53.89 15.89 8.68
N GLY A 565 -53.05 15.00 9.23
CA GLY A 565 -53.12 14.60 10.64
C GLY A 565 -52.81 15.76 11.60
N ARG A 566 -53.34 15.67 12.83
CA ARG A 566 -53.13 16.69 13.88
C ARG A 566 -51.68 16.75 14.36
N GLN A 567 -51.02 15.60 14.46
CA GLN A 567 -49.60 15.49 14.81
C GLN A 567 -48.74 15.66 13.54
N THR A 568 -47.70 16.49 13.65
CA THR A 568 -46.78 16.77 12.54
C THR A 568 -45.49 15.97 12.70
N LEU A 569 -45.09 15.28 11.62
CA LEU A 569 -43.79 14.63 11.47
C LEU A 569 -42.93 15.45 10.52
N LEU A 570 -41.78 15.93 10.99
CA LEU A 570 -40.83 16.71 10.19
C LEU A 570 -39.60 15.85 9.86
N PHE A 571 -39.38 15.54 8.60
CA PHE A 571 -38.36 14.62 8.12
C PHE A 571 -37.13 15.35 7.57
N VAL A 572 -35.94 14.94 8.03
CA VAL A 572 -34.64 15.51 7.66
C VAL A 572 -33.77 14.42 7.03
N HIS A 573 -33.36 14.63 5.78
CA HIS A 573 -32.59 13.65 5.02
C HIS A 573 -31.10 13.59 5.44
N GLY A 574 -30.43 12.49 5.07
CA GLY A 574 -29.00 12.29 5.28
C GLY A 574 -28.10 13.00 4.25
N LEU A 575 -26.79 12.85 4.43
CA LEU A 575 -25.77 13.39 3.51
C LEU A 575 -26.00 12.87 2.08
N ALA A 576 -25.88 13.75 1.08
CA ALA A 576 -26.04 13.38 -0.33
C ALA A 576 -27.40 12.72 -0.66
N SER A 577 -28.45 13.12 0.05
CA SER A 577 -29.86 12.75 -0.18
C SER A 577 -30.73 14.00 -0.34
N ASN A 578 -32.03 13.81 -0.52
CA ASN A 578 -33.08 14.84 -0.53
C ASN A 578 -34.38 14.26 0.07
N TYR A 579 -35.48 15.00 0.06
CA TYR A 579 -36.79 14.61 0.61
C TYR A 579 -37.32 13.30 0.01
N LYS A 580 -36.94 12.95 -1.24
CA LYS A 580 -37.43 11.75 -1.91
C LYS A 580 -37.11 10.49 -1.12
N GLY A 581 -36.00 10.48 -0.37
CA GLY A 581 -35.62 9.37 0.50
C GLY A 581 -36.69 8.97 1.53
N TRP A 582 -37.62 9.87 1.85
CA TRP A 582 -38.71 9.61 2.81
C TRP A 582 -40.03 9.18 2.17
N GLN A 583 -40.15 9.16 0.84
CA GLN A 583 -41.43 8.98 0.16
C GLN A 583 -42.16 7.69 0.54
N LYS A 584 -41.45 6.56 0.66
CA LYS A 584 -42.07 5.30 1.06
C LYS A 584 -42.61 5.35 2.49
N VAL A 585 -41.84 5.91 3.43
CA VAL A 585 -42.29 6.08 4.83
C VAL A 585 -43.46 7.07 4.90
N ILE A 586 -43.41 8.18 4.17
CA ILE A 586 -44.50 9.16 4.11
C ILE A 586 -45.76 8.55 3.50
N GLY A 587 -45.63 7.72 2.46
CA GLY A 587 -46.75 6.99 1.86
C GLY A 587 -47.53 6.17 2.90
N GLN A 588 -46.81 5.55 3.84
CA GLN A 588 -47.39 4.76 4.95
C GLN A 588 -47.97 5.62 6.09
N LEU A 589 -47.43 6.82 6.33
CA LEU A 589 -47.76 7.64 7.50
C LEU A 589 -48.77 8.77 7.22
N ARG A 590 -48.84 9.28 5.99
CA ARG A 590 -49.63 10.48 5.62
C ARG A 590 -51.13 10.36 5.84
N GLN A 591 -51.65 9.12 5.95
CA GLN A 591 -53.06 8.88 6.24
C GLN A 591 -53.43 9.28 7.68
N LYS A 592 -52.47 9.24 8.62
CA LYS A 592 -52.69 9.52 10.04
C LYS A 592 -52.01 10.81 10.51
N TYR A 593 -50.89 11.18 9.89
CA TYR A 593 -50.04 12.28 10.30
C TYR A 593 -49.90 13.32 9.19
N ARG A 594 -49.64 14.58 9.55
CA ARG A 594 -49.10 15.56 8.60
C ARG A 594 -47.59 15.33 8.48
N CYS A 595 -47.11 15.01 7.30
CA CYS A 595 -45.75 14.61 7.00
C CYS A 595 -45.07 15.68 6.15
N ILE A 596 -44.11 16.38 6.74
CA ILE A 596 -43.33 17.42 6.06
C ILE A 596 -41.91 16.92 5.89
N ALA A 597 -41.37 16.90 4.68
CA ALA A 597 -39.96 16.56 4.43
C ALA A 597 -39.28 17.70 3.68
N LEU A 598 -38.23 18.26 4.27
CA LEU A 598 -37.48 19.35 3.65
C LEU A 598 -36.20 18.85 3.00
N ASP A 599 -35.75 19.60 2.01
CA ASP A 599 -34.38 19.57 1.51
C ASP A 599 -33.53 20.54 2.33
N LEU A 600 -32.44 20.03 2.93
CA LEU A 600 -31.49 20.90 3.61
C LEU A 600 -30.86 21.90 2.62
N PRO A 601 -30.42 23.07 3.09
CA PRO A 601 -29.76 24.06 2.24
C PRO A 601 -28.65 23.45 1.36
N GLY A 602 -28.67 23.73 0.05
CA GLY A 602 -27.75 23.15 -0.92
C GLY A 602 -28.09 21.74 -1.41
N TYR A 603 -29.24 21.17 -1.05
CA TYR A 603 -29.71 19.87 -1.51
C TYR A 603 -31.04 19.97 -2.25
N GLY A 604 -31.27 19.00 -3.14
CA GLY A 604 -32.55 18.82 -3.83
C GLY A 604 -33.04 20.10 -4.51
N THR A 605 -34.19 20.62 -4.10
CA THR A 605 -34.76 21.87 -4.63
C THR A 605 -34.53 23.08 -3.74
N SER A 606 -33.70 22.97 -2.70
CA SER A 606 -33.28 24.12 -1.87
C SER A 606 -32.12 24.85 -2.51
N GLY A 607 -32.09 26.18 -2.33
CA GLY A 607 -31.07 27.04 -2.89
C GLY A 607 -29.66 26.74 -2.38
N GLU A 608 -28.66 27.13 -3.17
CA GLU A 608 -27.26 27.09 -2.78
C GLU A 608 -26.98 28.00 -1.58
N VAL A 609 -25.96 27.66 -0.80
CA VAL A 609 -25.53 28.45 0.36
C VAL A 609 -24.08 28.83 0.27
N ALA A 610 -23.76 30.01 0.78
CA ALA A 610 -22.39 30.45 0.96
C ALA A 610 -21.65 29.53 1.95
N HIS A 611 -20.40 29.23 1.64
CA HIS A 611 -19.53 28.43 2.48
C HIS A 611 -18.79 29.29 3.53
N PRO A 612 -18.40 28.72 4.69
CA PRO A 612 -18.53 27.32 5.10
C PRO A 612 -19.89 26.96 5.72
N VAL A 613 -20.32 25.70 5.58
CA VAL A 613 -21.52 25.15 6.26
C VAL A 613 -21.17 24.30 7.49
N SER A 614 -22.03 24.32 8.51
CA SER A 614 -21.89 23.56 9.76
C SER A 614 -23.14 22.75 10.12
N ILE A 615 -23.04 21.79 11.04
CA ILE A 615 -24.22 21.11 11.61
C ILE A 615 -25.07 22.12 12.38
N GLN A 616 -24.45 23.05 13.12
CA GLN A 616 -25.21 24.14 13.76
C GLN A 616 -25.92 25.06 12.77
N PHE A 617 -25.32 25.33 11.60
CA PHE A 617 -25.98 26.08 10.54
C PHE A 617 -27.26 25.37 10.07
N PHE A 618 -27.16 24.08 9.71
CA PHE A 618 -28.33 23.29 9.30
C PHE A 618 -29.40 23.23 10.39
N ALA A 619 -28.99 23.05 11.65
CA ALA A 619 -29.89 23.05 12.80
C ALA A 619 -30.63 24.39 12.98
N SER A 620 -29.94 25.51 12.78
CA SER A 620 -30.55 26.84 12.86
C SER A 620 -31.60 27.06 11.76
N ARG A 621 -31.30 26.63 10.52
CA ARG A 621 -32.23 26.73 9.40
C ARG A 621 -33.44 25.83 9.58
N LEU A 622 -33.26 24.65 10.18
CA LEU A 622 -34.34 23.74 10.51
C LEU A 622 -35.30 24.31 11.57
N ASN A 623 -34.76 24.93 12.63
CA ASN A 623 -35.57 25.62 13.64
C ASN A 623 -36.34 26.79 13.03
N GLU A 624 -35.68 27.62 12.23
CA GLU A 624 -36.31 28.74 11.53
C GLU A 624 -37.41 28.28 10.57
N PHE A 625 -37.18 27.18 9.83
CA PHE A 625 -38.20 26.58 8.97
C PHE A 625 -39.43 26.16 9.79
N ALA A 626 -39.24 25.49 10.93
CA ALA A 626 -40.34 25.06 11.78
C ALA A 626 -41.13 26.25 12.36
N GLU A 627 -40.44 27.31 12.79
CA GLU A 627 -41.06 28.55 13.27
C GLU A 627 -41.84 29.26 12.18
N LYS A 628 -41.25 29.41 10.98
CA LYS A 628 -41.89 30.11 9.86
C LYS A 628 -43.12 29.37 9.33
N MET A 629 -43.06 28.04 9.32
CA MET A 629 -44.21 27.16 9.03
C MET A 629 -45.22 27.09 10.19
N LYS A 630 -44.92 27.74 11.32
CA LYS A 630 -45.74 27.77 12.54
C LYS A 630 -46.09 26.36 13.04
N LEU A 631 -45.14 25.44 12.93
CA LEU A 631 -45.36 24.06 13.33
C LEU A 631 -45.46 23.95 14.85
N LYS A 632 -46.35 23.10 15.33
CA LYS A 632 -46.58 22.82 16.75
C LYS A 632 -46.62 21.31 16.97
N ASP A 633 -46.23 20.87 18.17
CA ASP A 633 -46.21 19.45 18.55
C ASP A 633 -45.46 18.54 17.56
N VAL A 634 -44.31 19.01 17.07
CA VAL A 634 -43.55 18.35 16.00
C VAL A 634 -42.77 17.16 16.54
N THR A 635 -42.90 16.01 15.88
CA THR A 635 -41.91 14.93 15.98
C THR A 635 -40.87 15.13 14.90
N LEU A 636 -39.61 15.30 15.31
CA LEU A 636 -38.51 15.50 14.37
C LEU A 636 -37.86 14.16 14.03
N VAL A 637 -37.86 13.81 12.74
CA VAL A 637 -37.38 12.54 12.22
C VAL A 637 -36.15 12.76 11.37
N GLY A 638 -34.99 12.24 11.78
CA GLY A 638 -33.71 12.50 11.11
C GLY A 638 -32.97 11.23 10.71
N HIS A 639 -32.49 11.17 9.47
CA HIS A 639 -31.65 10.07 8.96
C HIS A 639 -30.18 10.45 8.89
N SER A 640 -29.28 9.60 9.40
CA SER A 640 -27.81 9.78 9.21
C SER A 640 -27.34 11.18 9.63
N MET A 641 -26.75 11.97 8.73
CA MET A 641 -26.42 13.38 8.97
C MET A 641 -27.63 14.20 9.46
N GLY A 642 -28.81 14.00 8.87
CA GLY A 642 -30.06 14.62 9.31
C GLY A 642 -30.45 14.25 10.74
N GLY A 643 -30.05 13.07 11.22
CA GLY A 643 -30.16 12.68 12.62
C GLY A 643 -29.27 13.52 13.55
N GLN A 644 -28.02 13.76 13.15
CA GLN A 644 -27.10 14.64 13.89
C GLN A 644 -27.59 16.10 13.89
N VAL A 645 -28.09 16.59 12.75
CA VAL A 645 -28.72 17.91 12.62
C VAL A 645 -29.96 18.00 13.52
N SER A 646 -30.78 16.95 13.58
CA SER A 646 -31.98 16.92 14.43
C SER A 646 -31.65 17.00 15.92
N VAL A 647 -30.62 16.27 16.37
CA VAL A 647 -30.11 16.40 17.74
C VAL A 647 -29.62 17.82 18.02
N ALA A 648 -28.85 18.41 17.11
CA ALA A 648 -28.36 19.77 17.26
C ALA A 648 -29.51 20.80 17.30
N ALA A 649 -30.53 20.67 16.46
CA ALA A 649 -31.69 21.56 16.43
C ALA A 649 -32.51 21.48 17.73
N ALA A 650 -32.74 20.27 18.23
CA ALA A 650 -33.43 20.03 19.50
C ALA A 650 -32.66 20.54 20.71
N LEU A 651 -31.32 20.54 20.67
CA LEU A 651 -30.50 21.16 21.71
C LEU A 651 -30.44 22.69 21.60
N GLN A 652 -30.52 23.24 20.39
CA GLN A 652 -30.55 24.69 20.17
C GLN A 652 -31.87 25.32 20.63
N GLN A 653 -32.99 24.71 20.28
CA GLN A 653 -34.33 25.18 20.66
C GLN A 653 -35.22 24.02 21.12
N PRO A 654 -35.07 23.58 22.38
CA PRO A 654 -35.81 22.41 22.88
C PRO A 654 -37.33 22.52 22.77
N GLY A 655 -37.89 23.73 22.82
CA GLY A 655 -39.34 23.97 22.76
C GLY A 655 -39.97 23.74 21.38
N ASN A 656 -39.19 23.70 20.30
CA ASN A 656 -39.74 23.55 18.94
C ASN A 656 -40.16 22.12 18.62
N PHE A 657 -39.65 21.13 19.36
CA PHE A 657 -39.89 19.72 19.08
C PHE A 657 -40.41 19.00 20.33
N ARG A 658 -41.41 18.15 20.13
CA ARG A 658 -41.99 17.33 21.20
C ARG A 658 -41.13 16.10 21.48
N GLN A 659 -40.64 15.45 20.42
CA GLN A 659 -39.89 14.20 20.50
C GLN A 659 -39.07 13.96 19.22
N LEU A 660 -38.12 13.03 19.28
CA LEU A 660 -37.20 12.72 18.18
C LEU A 660 -37.34 11.26 17.71
N ALA A 661 -37.20 11.02 16.41
CA ALA A 661 -36.99 9.70 15.83
C ALA A 661 -35.73 9.72 14.95
N LEU A 662 -34.69 9.03 15.38
CA LEU A 662 -33.36 9.04 14.76
C LEU A 662 -33.11 7.73 14.03
N VAL A 663 -33.08 7.76 12.70
CA VAL A 663 -32.86 6.59 11.84
C VAL A 663 -31.38 6.54 11.43
N ALA A 664 -30.66 5.54 11.92
CA ALA A 664 -29.21 5.37 11.73
C ALA A 664 -28.41 6.68 11.88
N PRO A 665 -28.55 7.43 13.00
CA PRO A 665 -27.99 8.78 13.12
C PRO A 665 -26.46 8.81 13.10
N ALA A 666 -25.92 9.77 12.36
CA ALA A 666 -24.54 10.21 12.54
C ALA A 666 -24.37 10.84 13.94
N GLY A 667 -23.12 10.94 14.40
CA GLY A 667 -22.80 11.53 15.71
C GLY A 667 -23.00 10.60 16.91
N PHE A 668 -23.48 9.36 16.71
CA PHE A 668 -23.44 8.30 17.74
C PHE A 668 -22.10 7.56 17.74
N GLU A 669 -21.48 7.41 16.57
CA GLU A 669 -20.12 6.93 16.44
C GLU A 669 -19.12 8.04 16.79
N THR A 670 -18.10 7.70 17.57
CA THR A 670 -17.03 8.63 17.96
C THR A 670 -15.75 8.33 17.21
N PHE A 671 -15.04 9.38 16.78
CA PHE A 671 -13.80 9.26 16.03
C PHE A 671 -12.64 9.85 16.81
N ASN A 672 -11.53 9.11 16.91
CA ASN A 672 -10.27 9.65 17.44
C ASN A 672 -9.64 10.64 16.44
N ARG A 673 -8.62 11.38 16.87
CA ARG A 673 -7.97 12.41 16.04
C ARG A 673 -7.48 11.88 14.69
N ALA A 674 -6.80 10.73 14.68
CA ALA A 674 -6.28 10.13 13.45
C ALA A 674 -7.40 9.72 12.48
N ALA A 675 -8.50 9.18 12.99
CA ALA A 675 -9.69 8.85 12.20
C ALA A 675 -10.34 10.10 11.60
N LYS A 676 -10.46 11.19 12.38
CA LYS A 676 -10.97 12.47 11.87
C LYS A 676 -10.06 13.00 10.76
N GLU A 677 -8.75 13.05 10.98
CA GLU A 677 -7.76 13.49 9.98
C GLU A 677 -7.79 12.62 8.71
N TRP A 678 -7.96 11.30 8.84
CA TRP A 678 -8.13 10.40 7.71
C TRP A 678 -9.40 10.69 6.91
N ILE A 679 -10.56 10.84 7.58
CA ILE A 679 -11.82 11.18 6.91
C ILE A 679 -11.67 12.50 6.15
N ARG A 680 -11.07 13.53 6.77
CA ARG A 680 -10.80 14.82 6.11
C ARG A 680 -9.87 14.69 4.90
N ALA A 681 -8.93 13.74 4.93
CA ALA A 681 -8.00 13.52 3.82
C ALA A 681 -8.69 12.90 2.60
N ILE A 682 -9.68 12.03 2.80
CA ILE A 682 -10.38 11.31 1.73
C ILE A 682 -11.65 12.01 1.21
N TYR A 683 -12.29 12.84 2.03
CA TYR A 683 -13.41 13.69 1.61
C TYR A 683 -12.88 15.07 1.21
N LYS A 684 -12.46 15.20 -0.05
CA LYS A 684 -12.00 16.46 -0.65
C LYS A 684 -12.72 16.71 -1.98
N PRO A 685 -12.99 17.98 -2.34
CA PRO A 685 -13.67 18.29 -3.60
C PRO A 685 -13.00 17.65 -4.82
N ALA A 686 -11.66 17.72 -4.89
CA ALA A 686 -10.89 17.13 -5.98
C ALA A 686 -11.08 15.61 -6.11
N LEU A 687 -11.26 14.88 -5.00
CA LEU A 687 -11.46 13.43 -5.01
C LEU A 687 -12.88 13.06 -5.46
N LEU A 688 -13.89 13.85 -5.07
CA LEU A 688 -15.27 13.66 -5.52
C LEU A 688 -15.41 13.94 -7.03
N LYS A 689 -14.75 14.99 -7.54
CA LYS A 689 -14.78 15.34 -8.97
C LYS A 689 -14.28 14.21 -9.87
N VAL A 690 -13.23 13.51 -9.45
CA VAL A 690 -12.55 12.46 -10.24
C VAL A 690 -13.02 11.03 -9.93
N ALA A 691 -13.95 10.84 -8.98
CA ALA A 691 -14.41 9.51 -8.56
C ALA A 691 -15.15 8.79 -9.71
N PRO A 692 -14.75 7.61 -10.21
CA PRO A 692 -15.41 6.98 -11.36
C PRO A 692 -16.89 6.66 -11.10
N ASP A 693 -17.70 6.57 -12.16
CA ASP A 693 -19.14 6.26 -12.05
C ASP A 693 -19.42 4.98 -11.28
N GLU A 694 -18.57 3.95 -11.44
CA GLU A 694 -18.69 2.70 -10.68
C GLU A 694 -18.48 2.91 -9.17
N GLN A 695 -17.62 3.86 -8.78
CA GLN A 695 -17.48 4.23 -7.37
C GLN A 695 -18.74 4.95 -6.85
N ILE A 696 -19.34 5.83 -7.65
CA ILE A 696 -20.61 6.48 -7.33
C ILE A 696 -21.70 5.43 -7.10
N LYS A 697 -21.86 4.50 -8.04
CA LYS A 697 -22.81 3.38 -7.95
C LYS A 697 -22.55 2.52 -6.70
N SER A 698 -21.29 2.17 -6.46
CA SER A 698 -20.90 1.36 -5.30
C SER A 698 -21.19 2.07 -3.98
N ASN A 699 -20.94 3.38 -3.88
CA ASN A 699 -21.20 4.16 -2.68
C ASN A 699 -22.70 4.20 -2.36
N ILE A 700 -23.55 4.41 -3.37
CA ILE A 700 -25.02 4.39 -3.19
C ILE A 700 -25.47 2.99 -2.76
N LYS A 701 -25.05 1.93 -3.47
CA LYS A 701 -25.40 0.54 -3.14
C LYS A 701 -24.95 0.13 -1.74
N ALA A 702 -23.84 0.69 -1.22
CA ALA A 702 -23.35 0.40 0.13
C ALA A 702 -24.30 0.90 1.24
N ASN A 703 -25.20 1.83 0.94
CA ASN A 703 -26.23 2.27 1.89
C ASN A 703 -27.31 1.20 2.15
N PHE A 704 -27.39 0.16 1.31
CA PHE A 704 -28.41 -0.88 1.39
C PHE A 704 -27.79 -2.22 1.80
N TYR A 705 -28.55 -3.06 2.51
CA TYR A 705 -28.16 -4.46 2.69
C TYR A 705 -28.33 -5.24 1.38
N ARG A 706 -29.50 -5.06 0.74
CA ARG A 706 -29.88 -5.52 -0.60
C ARG A 706 -30.42 -4.32 -1.38
N PHE A 707 -29.70 -3.92 -2.44
CA PHE A 707 -30.09 -2.77 -3.24
C PHE A 707 -31.40 -3.06 -4.02
N PRO A 708 -32.52 -2.36 -3.74
CA PRO A 708 -33.78 -2.63 -4.42
C PRO A 708 -33.81 -1.95 -5.79
N GLN A 709 -34.51 -2.55 -6.75
CA GLN A 709 -34.59 -2.04 -8.11
C GLN A 709 -35.21 -0.64 -8.18
N ASP A 710 -36.20 -0.37 -7.32
CA ASP A 710 -36.85 0.93 -7.23
C ASP A 710 -35.98 2.05 -6.62
N ALA A 711 -34.80 1.73 -6.07
CA ALA A 711 -33.81 2.73 -5.63
C ALA A 711 -32.83 3.12 -6.74
N GLN A 712 -32.99 2.59 -7.96
CA GLN A 712 -32.09 2.86 -9.08
C GLN A 712 -32.04 4.36 -9.43
N PHE A 713 -33.14 5.10 -9.23
CA PHE A 713 -33.18 6.55 -9.45
C PHE A 713 -32.12 7.31 -8.63
N LEU A 714 -31.73 6.84 -7.44
CA LEU A 714 -30.68 7.48 -6.63
C LEU A 714 -29.33 7.47 -7.37
N ILE A 715 -29.04 6.37 -8.09
CA ILE A 715 -27.85 6.26 -8.92
C ILE A 715 -27.98 7.16 -10.13
N ASP A 716 -29.12 7.12 -10.80
CA ASP A 716 -29.34 7.84 -12.05
C ASP A 716 -29.30 9.36 -11.82
N GLU A 717 -29.92 9.86 -10.76
CA GLU A 717 -29.85 11.27 -10.34
C GLU A 717 -28.42 11.68 -9.98
N ARG A 718 -27.66 10.83 -9.28
CA ARG A 718 -26.28 11.14 -8.91
C ARG A 718 -25.34 11.19 -10.13
N LEU A 719 -25.56 10.31 -11.10
CA LEU A 719 -24.82 10.31 -12.36
C LEU A 719 -25.24 11.49 -13.24
N ALA A 720 -26.52 11.86 -13.26
CA ALA A 720 -27.00 13.05 -13.97
C ALA A 720 -26.41 14.34 -13.39
N LEU A 721 -26.39 14.48 -12.05
CA LEU A 721 -25.77 15.62 -11.36
C LEU A 721 -24.30 15.80 -11.77
N ARG A 722 -23.57 14.72 -12.02
CA ARG A 722 -22.17 14.78 -12.48
C ARG A 722 -21.99 15.60 -13.76
N HIS A 723 -23.02 15.59 -14.61
CA HIS A 723 -23.02 16.27 -15.89
C HIS A 723 -23.78 17.61 -15.84
N SER A 724 -24.24 18.05 -14.66
CA SER A 724 -24.87 19.36 -14.49
C SER A 724 -23.87 20.44 -14.04
N PRO A 725 -24.18 21.72 -14.24
CA PRO A 725 -23.38 22.84 -13.72
C PRO A 725 -23.18 22.79 -12.19
N ASP A 726 -24.12 22.21 -11.47
CA ASP A 726 -24.15 22.18 -9.99
C ASP A 726 -23.20 21.13 -9.40
N PHE A 727 -22.55 20.30 -10.24
CA PHE A 727 -21.63 19.28 -9.76
C PHE A 727 -20.47 19.86 -8.96
N ASP A 728 -19.99 21.03 -9.36
CA ASP A 728 -18.88 21.71 -8.70
C ASP A 728 -19.26 22.21 -7.30
N TYR A 729 -20.47 22.75 -7.15
CA TYR A 729 -21.04 23.12 -5.86
C TYR A 729 -21.22 21.88 -4.97
N TYR A 730 -21.81 20.80 -5.52
CA TYR A 730 -21.95 19.53 -4.82
C TYR A 730 -20.60 18.99 -4.30
N CYS A 731 -19.56 19.04 -5.13
CA CYS A 731 -18.22 18.60 -4.75
C CYS A 731 -17.58 19.47 -3.66
N GLN A 732 -18.02 20.72 -3.48
CA GLN A 732 -17.60 21.59 -2.37
C GLN A 732 -18.41 21.32 -1.10
N LEU A 733 -19.73 21.14 -1.24
CA LEU A 733 -20.66 20.98 -0.13
C LEU A 733 -20.43 19.67 0.64
N ILE A 734 -20.33 18.53 -0.05
CA ILE A 734 -20.25 17.22 0.62
C ILE A 734 -19.04 17.09 1.56
N PRO A 735 -17.81 17.43 1.15
CA PRO A 735 -16.65 17.42 2.04
C PRO A 735 -16.85 18.29 3.28
N GLN A 736 -17.42 19.49 3.13
CA GLN A 736 -17.68 20.38 4.26
C GLN A 736 -18.67 19.76 5.24
N CYS A 737 -19.79 19.21 4.76
CA CYS A 737 -20.74 18.50 5.61
C CYS A 737 -20.09 17.36 6.40
N VAL A 738 -19.21 16.58 5.76
CA VAL A 738 -18.48 15.50 6.44
C VAL A 738 -17.51 16.03 7.50
N VAL A 739 -16.77 17.09 7.20
CA VAL A 739 -15.88 17.75 8.16
C VAL A 739 -16.69 18.27 9.36
N SER A 740 -17.80 18.96 9.11
CA SER A 740 -18.64 19.53 10.15
C SER A 740 -19.28 18.45 11.04
N MET A 741 -19.70 17.30 10.49
CA MET A 741 -20.15 16.17 11.32
C MET A 741 -19.08 15.70 12.33
N LEU A 742 -17.80 15.79 11.99
CA LEU A 742 -16.68 15.39 12.85
C LEU A 742 -16.30 16.47 13.87
N ASP A 743 -16.40 17.73 13.47
CA ASP A 743 -15.98 18.89 14.26
C ASP A 743 -17.03 19.34 15.26
N GLU A 744 -18.28 18.96 15.01
CA GLU A 744 -19.43 19.26 15.86
C GLU A 744 -20.08 17.98 16.41
N PRO A 745 -19.33 17.16 17.18
CA PRO A 745 -19.82 15.89 17.67
C PRO A 745 -20.94 16.09 18.69
N VAL A 746 -22.05 15.38 18.52
CA VAL A 746 -23.20 15.44 19.43
C VAL A 746 -23.19 14.34 20.51
N PHE A 747 -22.32 13.32 20.38
CA PHE A 747 -22.32 12.15 21.27
C PHE A 747 -22.26 12.49 22.76
N HIS A 748 -21.41 13.45 23.13
CA HIS A 748 -21.23 13.90 24.52
C HIS A 748 -22.31 14.85 24.99
N ARG A 749 -23.27 15.21 24.15
CA ARG A 749 -24.40 16.10 24.48
C ARG A 749 -25.73 15.35 24.45
N LEU A 750 -25.74 14.06 24.07
CA LEU A 750 -26.95 13.25 24.00
C LEU A 750 -27.71 13.19 25.35
N GLN A 751 -27.01 13.29 26.48
CA GLN A 751 -27.62 13.32 27.81
C GLN A 751 -28.28 14.65 28.18
N GLU A 752 -28.04 15.71 27.40
CA GLU A 752 -28.69 17.01 27.52
C GLU A 752 -30.06 17.03 26.86
N LEU A 753 -30.39 16.06 25.98
CA LEU A 753 -31.68 16.00 25.31
C LEU A 753 -32.81 15.73 26.32
N PRO A 754 -33.77 16.67 26.49
CA PRO A 754 -34.95 16.44 27.32
C PRO A 754 -36.01 15.58 26.60
N HIS A 755 -35.89 15.42 25.29
CA HIS A 755 -36.90 14.83 24.43
C HIS A 755 -36.94 13.29 24.54
N PRO A 756 -38.15 12.69 24.64
CA PRO A 756 -38.32 11.28 24.28
C PRO A 756 -37.73 11.02 22.89
N THR A 757 -36.92 9.98 22.76
CA THR A 757 -36.18 9.71 21.52
C THR A 757 -36.28 8.25 21.10
N LEU A 758 -36.84 7.99 19.93
CA LEU A 758 -36.73 6.71 19.24
C LEU A 758 -35.42 6.68 18.45
N VAL A 759 -34.68 5.58 18.55
CA VAL A 759 -33.48 5.30 17.75
C VAL A 759 -33.73 4.04 16.96
N ILE A 760 -33.58 4.10 15.63
CA ILE A 760 -33.80 2.97 14.73
C ILE A 760 -32.50 2.67 13.99
N TYR A 761 -32.08 1.41 13.91
CA TYR A 761 -30.97 0.97 13.06
C TYR A 761 -31.35 -0.27 12.26
N GLY A 762 -30.91 -0.34 11.00
CA GLY A 762 -30.86 -1.62 10.29
C GLY A 762 -29.76 -2.51 10.85
N GLU A 763 -30.05 -3.78 11.13
CA GLU A 763 -29.05 -4.70 11.70
C GLU A 763 -27.83 -4.91 10.80
N LYS A 764 -28.01 -4.71 9.49
CA LYS A 764 -26.98 -4.89 8.46
C LYS A 764 -26.42 -3.55 7.96
N ASP A 765 -26.57 -2.47 8.71
CA ASP A 765 -25.94 -1.19 8.41
C ASP A 765 -24.41 -1.36 8.22
N ARG A 766 -23.92 -0.92 7.05
CA ARG A 766 -22.52 -1.02 6.62
C ARG A 766 -21.77 0.32 6.73
N LEU A 767 -22.48 1.41 7.02
CA LEU A 767 -21.92 2.76 7.07
C LEU A 767 -21.76 3.28 8.50
N ILE A 768 -22.65 2.91 9.42
CA ILE A 768 -22.54 3.26 10.84
C ILE A 768 -22.52 1.98 11.70
N PRO A 769 -21.39 1.65 12.36
CA PRO A 769 -20.11 2.37 12.32
C PRO A 769 -19.41 2.24 10.98
N ASN A 770 -18.52 3.19 10.69
CA ASN A 770 -17.61 3.09 9.56
C ASN A 770 -16.62 1.94 9.83
N ARG A 771 -16.90 0.76 9.26
CA ARG A 771 -16.12 -0.47 9.49
C ARG A 771 -14.68 -0.42 8.96
N MET A 772 -14.34 0.55 8.10
CA MET A 772 -12.94 0.75 7.69
C MET A 772 -12.12 1.41 8.81
N ILE A 773 -12.75 2.29 9.59
CA ILE A 773 -12.11 3.04 10.67
C ILE A 773 -12.21 2.27 11.99
N ASN A 774 -13.39 1.72 12.27
CA ASN A 774 -13.72 1.00 13.49
C ASN A 774 -14.10 -0.46 13.17
N PRO A 775 -13.13 -1.32 12.74
CA PRO A 775 -13.41 -2.65 12.21
C PRO A 775 -14.01 -3.63 13.23
N THR A 776 -13.84 -3.36 14.51
CA THR A 776 -14.37 -4.18 15.62
C THR A 776 -15.65 -3.62 16.23
N LEU A 777 -16.05 -2.40 15.85
CA LEU A 777 -17.26 -1.77 16.36
C LEU A 777 -18.45 -2.30 15.55
N SER A 778 -19.48 -2.81 16.24
CA SER A 778 -20.70 -3.29 15.59
C SER A 778 -21.76 -2.19 15.59
N THR A 779 -22.65 -2.21 14.59
CA THR A 779 -23.85 -1.36 14.52
C THR A 779 -24.64 -1.43 15.82
N LYS A 780 -24.84 -2.64 16.34
CA LYS A 780 -25.51 -2.88 17.63
C LYS A 780 -24.86 -2.10 18.78
N ARG A 781 -23.52 -2.11 18.85
CA ARG A 781 -22.79 -1.41 19.92
C ARG A 781 -22.86 0.11 19.78
N VAL A 782 -22.77 0.65 18.57
CA VAL A 782 -22.95 2.11 18.33
C VAL A 782 -24.34 2.55 18.76
N ALA A 783 -25.37 1.86 18.26
CA ALA A 783 -26.76 2.18 18.53
C ALA A 783 -27.07 2.10 20.04
N GLN A 784 -26.64 1.03 20.72
CA GLN A 784 -26.80 0.89 22.16
C GLN A 784 -26.03 1.96 22.95
N ASN A 785 -24.82 2.34 22.53
CA ASN A 785 -24.03 3.35 23.23
C ASN A 785 -24.64 4.74 23.13
N GLY A 786 -25.14 5.13 21.95
CA GLY A 786 -25.81 6.42 21.80
C GLY A 786 -27.18 6.45 22.47
N ALA A 787 -28.01 5.41 22.29
CA ALA A 787 -29.32 5.33 22.93
C ALA A 787 -29.21 5.41 24.47
N ARG A 788 -28.28 4.66 25.08
CA ARG A 788 -28.05 4.70 26.54
C ARG A 788 -27.64 6.07 27.09
N LYS A 789 -27.12 6.97 26.26
CA LYS A 789 -26.79 8.34 26.69
C LYS A 789 -27.99 9.26 26.74
N ILE A 790 -29.05 8.94 26.00
CA ILE A 790 -30.28 9.73 25.98
C ILE A 790 -31.17 9.24 27.12
N ARG A 791 -31.61 10.18 27.97
CA ARG A 791 -32.33 9.85 29.23
C ARG A 791 -33.61 9.06 29.00
N ASN A 792 -34.38 9.43 27.97
CA ASN A 792 -35.61 8.76 27.59
C ASN A 792 -35.49 8.28 26.15
N SER A 793 -34.96 7.07 25.95
CA SER A 793 -34.83 6.49 24.62
C SER A 793 -35.44 5.10 24.48
N LYS A 794 -36.01 4.85 23.29
CA LYS A 794 -36.37 3.52 22.79
C LYS A 794 -35.43 3.17 21.65
N LEU A 795 -34.84 1.98 21.67
CA LEU A 795 -33.96 1.49 20.60
C LEU A 795 -34.63 0.33 19.86
N ALA A 796 -34.79 0.46 18.55
CA ALA A 796 -35.32 -0.56 17.66
C ALA A 796 -34.27 -0.99 16.62
N PHE A 797 -34.19 -2.28 16.35
CA PHE A 797 -33.38 -2.84 15.26
C PHE A 797 -34.31 -3.46 14.22
N ILE A 798 -34.09 -3.12 12.94
CA ILE A 798 -34.82 -3.71 11.82
C ILE A 798 -33.95 -4.83 11.21
N PRO A 799 -34.39 -6.10 11.28
CA PRO A 799 -33.66 -7.22 10.68
C PRO A 799 -33.48 -7.05 9.18
N ASP A 800 -32.39 -7.61 8.64
CA ASP A 800 -32.07 -7.62 7.21
C ASP A 800 -32.17 -6.25 6.51
N CYS A 801 -31.85 -5.19 7.25
CA CYS A 801 -31.94 -3.81 6.76
C CYS A 801 -30.58 -3.10 6.81
N GLY A 802 -30.28 -2.30 5.79
CA GLY A 802 -29.07 -1.50 5.67
C GLY A 802 -29.14 -0.13 6.34
N HIS A 803 -28.30 0.80 5.86
CA HIS A 803 -28.20 2.17 6.37
C HIS A 803 -29.37 3.06 5.91
N PHE A 804 -29.84 2.91 4.66
CA PHE A 804 -30.97 3.66 4.09
C PHE A 804 -32.31 2.98 4.40
N ALA A 805 -32.51 2.71 5.69
CA ALA A 805 -33.62 1.91 6.20
C ALA A 805 -35.00 2.49 5.86
N GLN A 806 -35.11 3.82 5.76
CA GLN A 806 -36.34 4.51 5.39
C GLN A 806 -36.82 4.21 3.95
N TRP A 807 -35.96 3.65 3.10
CA TRP A 807 -36.35 3.19 1.77
C TRP A 807 -36.37 1.66 1.68
N GLU A 808 -35.32 1.02 2.20
CA GLU A 808 -35.13 -0.43 2.12
C GLU A 808 -36.20 -1.19 2.93
N CYS A 809 -36.56 -0.67 4.10
CA CYS A 809 -37.46 -1.31 5.07
C CYS A 809 -38.52 -0.33 5.55
N ALA A 810 -39.08 0.44 4.61
CA ALA A 810 -39.94 1.60 4.88
C ALA A 810 -41.15 1.28 5.77
N GLU A 811 -41.80 0.14 5.56
CA GLU A 811 -42.94 -0.31 6.37
C GLU A 811 -42.56 -0.50 7.84
N ALA A 812 -41.47 -1.20 8.12
CA ALA A 812 -41.02 -1.45 9.48
C ALA A 812 -40.55 -0.16 10.17
N VAL A 813 -39.87 0.73 9.43
CA VAL A 813 -39.50 2.06 9.94
C VAL A 813 -40.73 2.91 10.24
N ALA A 814 -41.72 2.93 9.34
CA ALA A 814 -42.98 3.65 9.54
C ALA A 814 -43.76 3.11 10.74
N ALA A 815 -43.80 1.79 10.93
CA ALA A 815 -44.46 1.15 12.07
C ALA A 815 -43.80 1.55 13.40
N GLU A 816 -42.47 1.55 13.50
CA GLU A 816 -41.76 2.00 14.71
C GLU A 816 -42.00 3.49 15.01
N ILE A 817 -42.02 4.34 13.97
CA ILE A 817 -42.33 5.76 14.13
C ILE A 817 -43.78 5.93 14.61
N ALA A 818 -44.76 5.30 13.96
CA ALA A 818 -46.16 5.41 14.33
C ALA A 818 -46.42 4.91 15.76
N GLY A 819 -45.82 3.78 16.15
CA GLY A 819 -45.95 3.21 17.49
C GLY A 819 -45.22 4.00 18.59
N PHE A 820 -44.32 4.91 18.22
CA PHE A 820 -43.66 5.82 19.15
C PHE A 820 -44.37 7.18 19.26
N VAL A 821 -44.98 7.64 18.17
CA VAL A 821 -45.69 8.91 18.12
C VAL A 821 -47.11 8.83 18.73
N GLY A 822 -47.70 7.63 18.65
CA GLY A 822 -49.03 7.30 19.17
C GLY A 822 -49.19 7.47 20.66
#